data_AF-A0A022RE19-F1
#
_entry.id   AF-A0A022RE19-F1
#
_cell.length_a   1.000
_cell.length_b   1.000
_cell.length_c   1.000
_cell.angle_alpha   90.00
_cell.angle_beta   90.00
_cell.angle_gamma   90.00
#
_symmetry.space_group_name_H-M   'P 1'
#
loop_
_entity.id
_entity.type
_entity.pdbx_description
1 polymer ?
#
loop_
_entity_poly.entity_id
_entity_poly.type
_entity_poly.pdbx_seq_one_letter_code
_entity_poly.pdbx_strand_id
1 'polypeptide(L)'
;MPFLYTTRTPCFFQQQLHTACLELPSETRLISLEIYTADLYILAHTAMAQCNDGTVLLRRTPWQNFDAMKWFFSQIMPAVLLISTSILDKYKRYLTRIKYMEINLSPNRNLSFVFALPIIRLIFFSNCPPPFLALSDWKTNQQKRLNMGKENNVDMEEGTLEIGMEYRTVSGVAGPLVILDKVKGPKYQEIVNIRLGDGTTRRGQVLEVDGEKAVVQVFEGTSGIDNKYTTVQFTGEVLKTPVSLDMLGRIFNGSGKPIDNGPPILPEAYLDISGSSINPSERTYPEEMIQTGISTIDVMNSIARGQKIPLFSAAGLPHNEIAAQICRQAGLVKRLEQTDNLLQDGEEDNFAIVFAAMGVNMETAQFFKRDFEENGSMERVTLFLNLANDPTIERIITPRIALTTAEYLAYECGKHVLVILTDMSSYADALREVSAAREEVPGRRGYPGYMYTDLATIYERAGRIEGRKGSITQIPILTMPNDDITHPTPDLTGYITEGQIYVDRQLQNRQIYPPINVLPSLSRLMKSAIGEGMTRRDHSDVSNQLYANYAIGKDVQAMKAVVGEEALSSEDLLYLEFLDKFERKFVAQGAYDTRNIFQSLDLAWTLLRIFPRELLHRIPAKTLDQFYSRDASN
;
A
#
# COMPACT_ATOMS: atom_id res chain seq x y z
N MET A 1 29.32 -25.14 11.94
CA MET A 1 28.69 -25.30 13.27
C MET A 1 28.61 -23.92 13.93
N PRO A 2 27.50 -23.62 14.62
CA PRO A 2 26.96 -22.27 14.77
C PRO A 2 27.30 -21.63 16.13
N PHE A 3 27.27 -20.30 16.18
CA PHE A 3 27.09 -19.55 17.42
C PHE A 3 25.76 -18.79 17.35
N LEU A 4 24.90 -19.07 18.33
CA LEU A 4 23.56 -18.55 18.51
C LEU A 4 23.55 -17.10 19.03
N TYR A 5 22.53 -16.37 18.57
CA TYR A 5 22.00 -15.13 19.13
C TYR A 5 21.75 -15.24 20.65
N THR A 6 22.03 -14.17 21.39
CA THR A 6 21.19 -13.74 22.53
C THR A 6 21.38 -12.25 22.81
N THR A 7 20.24 -11.58 22.84
CA THR A 7 19.96 -10.17 23.08
C THR A 7 20.46 -9.67 24.43
N ARG A 8 21.32 -8.64 24.42
CA ARG A 8 21.53 -7.74 25.55
C ARG A 8 20.98 -6.36 25.17
N THR A 9 19.84 -5.97 25.76
CA THR A 9 19.53 -4.59 26.21
C THR A 9 18.12 -4.54 26.85
N PRO A 10 18.04 -4.56 28.20
CA PRO A 10 16.93 -3.88 28.89
C PRO A 10 17.41 -2.98 30.05
N CYS A 11 18.70 -2.68 30.19
CA CYS A 11 19.20 -1.82 31.27
C CYS A 11 19.16 -0.31 30.96
N PHE A 12 19.10 0.10 29.69
CA PHE A 12 19.11 1.53 29.33
C PHE A 12 17.74 2.20 29.50
N PHE A 13 16.64 1.44 29.38
CA PHE A 13 15.27 1.96 29.50
C PHE A 13 14.88 2.24 30.97
N GLN A 14 15.45 1.48 31.91
CA GLN A 14 15.12 1.56 33.33
C GLN A 14 15.72 2.81 34.00
N GLN A 15 16.81 3.35 33.46
CA GLN A 15 17.51 4.50 34.03
C GLN A 15 16.93 5.85 33.59
N GLN A 16 16.32 5.95 32.39
CA GLN A 16 15.65 7.17 31.92
C GLN A 16 14.25 7.37 32.52
N LEU A 17 13.54 6.29 32.80
CA LEU A 17 12.20 6.36 33.44
C LEU A 17 12.29 6.83 34.90
N HIS A 18 13.37 6.48 35.60
CA HIS A 18 13.55 6.84 37.01
C HIS A 18 13.84 8.33 37.23
N THR A 19 14.48 8.98 36.26
CA THR A 19 14.74 10.43 36.24
C THR A 19 13.49 11.24 35.85
N ALA A 20 12.67 10.76 34.92
CA ALA A 20 11.45 11.45 34.49
C ALA A 20 10.35 11.50 35.59
N CYS A 21 10.34 10.53 36.52
CA CYS A 21 9.35 10.50 37.61
C CYS A 21 9.61 11.50 38.75
N LEU A 22 10.77 12.14 38.80
CA LEU A 22 11.15 13.05 39.90
C LEU A 22 10.72 14.51 39.68
N GLU A 23 10.31 14.90 38.46
CA GLU A 23 10.02 16.30 38.11
C GLU A 23 8.53 16.70 38.10
N LEU A 24 7.60 15.79 38.45
CA LEU A 24 6.16 16.08 38.38
C LEU A 24 5.48 16.20 39.76
N PRO A 25 4.48 17.11 39.92
CA PRO A 25 3.81 17.36 41.21
C PRO A 25 3.04 16.15 41.74
N SER A 26 2.83 16.10 43.05
CA SER A 26 2.35 14.93 43.80
C SER A 26 0.97 14.38 43.45
N GLU A 27 0.13 15.09 42.69
CA GLU A 27 -1.24 14.66 42.36
C GLU A 27 -1.32 13.81 41.07
N THR A 28 -0.37 13.91 40.14
CA THR A 28 -0.34 13.09 38.89
C THR A 28 0.30 11.70 39.05
N ARG A 29 0.94 11.42 40.20
CA ARG A 29 1.51 10.10 40.51
C ARG A 29 0.47 9.01 40.81
N LEU A 30 -0.75 9.38 41.19
CA LEU A 30 -1.81 8.42 41.55
C LEU A 30 -2.53 7.84 40.32
N ILE A 31 -2.79 8.70 39.33
CA ILE A 31 -3.53 8.31 38.10
C ILE A 31 -2.70 7.37 37.21
N SER A 32 -1.38 7.56 37.19
CA SER A 32 -0.48 6.69 36.43
C SER A 32 -0.39 5.28 37.03
N LEU A 33 -0.39 5.13 38.35
CA LEU A 33 -0.37 3.82 39.02
C LEU A 33 -1.70 3.04 38.90
N GLU A 34 -2.84 3.73 38.79
CA GLU A 34 -4.16 3.11 38.58
C GLU A 34 -4.34 2.54 37.16
N ILE A 35 -3.79 3.19 36.14
CA ILE A 35 -3.88 2.72 34.74
C ILE A 35 -3.01 1.46 34.54
N TYR A 36 -1.79 1.45 35.07
CA TYR A 36 -0.87 0.31 34.93
C TYR A 36 -1.33 -0.96 35.69
N THR A 37 -2.12 -0.82 36.75
CA THR A 37 -2.66 -1.98 37.50
C THR A 37 -3.91 -2.57 36.84
N ALA A 38 -4.70 -1.76 36.14
CA ALA A 38 -5.84 -2.24 35.34
C ALA A 38 -5.40 -3.06 34.12
N ASP A 39 -4.35 -2.62 33.41
CA ASP A 39 -3.83 -3.32 32.23
C ASP A 39 -3.23 -4.69 32.57
N LEU A 40 -2.53 -4.80 33.70
CA LEU A 40 -2.01 -6.08 34.20
C LEU A 40 -3.13 -7.06 34.62
N TYR A 41 -4.26 -6.55 35.10
CA TYR A 41 -5.40 -7.37 35.51
C TYR A 41 -6.18 -7.92 34.30
N ILE A 42 -6.31 -7.13 33.23
CA ILE A 42 -6.96 -7.52 31.96
C ILE A 42 -6.13 -8.60 31.25
N LEU A 43 -4.80 -8.46 31.26
CA LEU A 43 -3.87 -9.43 30.67
C LEU A 43 -3.87 -10.79 31.40
N ALA A 44 -4.02 -10.76 32.73
CA ALA A 44 -4.14 -11.98 33.54
C ALA A 44 -5.48 -12.72 33.32
N HIS A 45 -6.58 -11.99 33.10
CA HIS A 45 -7.90 -12.59 32.88
C HIS A 45 -8.07 -13.19 31.48
N THR A 46 -7.48 -12.56 30.46
CA THR A 46 -7.46 -13.10 29.08
C THR A 46 -6.63 -14.38 28.98
N ALA A 47 -5.51 -14.47 29.72
CA ALA A 47 -4.70 -15.68 29.80
C ALA A 47 -5.42 -16.86 30.49
N MET A 48 -6.29 -16.60 31.48
CA MET A 48 -7.08 -17.67 32.13
C MET A 48 -8.27 -18.15 31.29
N ALA A 49 -8.88 -17.28 30.49
CA ALA A 49 -10.04 -17.64 29.66
C ALA A 49 -9.68 -18.63 28.55
N GLN A 50 -8.46 -18.57 28.00
CA GLN A 50 -8.00 -19.49 26.95
C GLN A 50 -7.70 -20.92 27.43
N CYS A 51 -7.66 -21.20 28.74
CA CYS A 51 -7.40 -22.54 29.27
C CYS A 51 -8.66 -23.40 29.53
N ASN A 52 -9.87 -22.83 29.48
CA ASN A 52 -11.10 -23.54 29.90
C ASN A 52 -11.96 -24.10 28.77
N ASP A 53 -11.70 -23.77 27.50
CA ASP A 53 -12.44 -24.34 26.37
C ASP A 53 -11.75 -25.61 25.84
N GLY A 54 -12.05 -26.72 26.54
CA GLY A 54 -11.59 -28.06 26.17
C GLY A 54 -12.37 -28.65 25.01
N THR A 55 -11.99 -28.33 23.77
CA THR A 55 -12.21 -29.18 22.59
C THR A 55 -11.15 -28.87 21.53
N VAL A 56 -10.14 -29.73 21.40
CA VAL A 56 -9.56 -30.25 20.13
C VAL A 56 -8.35 -31.13 20.47
N LEU A 57 -8.25 -32.22 19.72
CA LEU A 57 -7.46 -33.42 19.94
C LEU A 57 -5.94 -33.22 20.07
N LEU A 58 -5.40 -33.99 21.02
CA LEU A 58 -4.00 -34.36 21.23
C LEU A 58 -3.21 -34.70 19.96
N ARG A 59 -2.00 -34.13 19.83
CA ARG A 59 -0.77 -34.87 19.50
C ARG A 59 0.53 -34.11 19.89
N ARG A 60 1.13 -34.56 21.02
CA ARG A 60 2.55 -34.63 21.43
C ARG A 60 3.43 -33.38 21.24
N THR A 61 3.99 -32.75 22.30
CA THR A 61 5.17 -33.20 23.08
C THR A 61 5.27 -32.59 24.52
N PRO A 62 6.14 -33.13 25.42
CA PRO A 62 6.01 -33.01 26.88
C PRO A 62 6.91 -31.95 27.59
N TRP A 63 6.35 -31.37 28.67
CA TRP A 63 6.95 -30.98 29.97
C TRP A 63 8.26 -30.16 30.04
N GLN A 64 8.14 -28.90 30.49
CA GLN A 64 8.88 -28.32 31.63
C GLN A 64 8.32 -26.91 31.94
N ASN A 65 7.68 -26.73 33.12
CA ASN A 65 7.65 -25.50 33.94
C ASN A 65 6.52 -25.56 35.00
N PHE A 66 6.67 -26.42 35.99
CA PHE A 66 5.82 -26.42 37.19
C PHE A 66 6.39 -25.51 38.32
N ASP A 67 7.64 -25.07 38.20
CA ASP A 67 8.34 -24.28 39.24
C ASP A 67 8.12 -22.77 39.12
N ALA A 68 7.88 -22.25 37.90
CA ALA A 68 7.57 -20.83 37.68
C ALA A 68 6.23 -20.41 38.31
N MET A 69 5.25 -21.32 38.31
CA MET A 69 3.93 -21.07 38.87
C MET A 69 3.93 -21.07 40.40
N LYS A 70 4.78 -21.90 41.04
CA LYS A 70 4.97 -21.90 42.50
C LYS A 70 5.67 -20.64 43.00
N TRP A 71 6.63 -20.11 42.24
CA TRP A 71 7.31 -18.85 42.59
C TRP A 71 6.35 -17.65 42.54
N PHE A 72 5.49 -17.60 41.51
CA PHE A 72 4.51 -16.53 41.31
C PHE A 72 3.48 -16.45 42.45
N PHE A 73 2.94 -17.60 42.88
CA PHE A 73 1.97 -17.65 43.99
C PHE A 73 2.58 -17.40 45.37
N SER A 74 3.86 -17.73 45.59
CA SER A 74 4.52 -17.56 46.88
C SER A 74 4.94 -16.11 47.18
N GLN A 75 5.32 -15.32 46.16
CA GLN A 75 5.97 -14.02 46.37
C GLN A 75 5.08 -12.83 46.04
N ILE A 76 4.20 -12.93 45.03
CA ILE A 76 3.49 -11.76 44.49
C ILE A 76 2.09 -11.60 45.11
N MET A 77 1.40 -12.71 45.37
CA MET A 77 0.05 -12.71 45.95
C MET A 77 -0.08 -12.00 47.32
N PRO A 78 0.86 -12.15 48.27
CA PRO A 78 0.80 -11.44 49.55
C PRO A 78 0.93 -9.92 49.39
N ALA A 79 1.73 -9.46 48.42
CA ALA A 79 1.95 -8.03 48.16
C ALA A 79 0.70 -7.37 47.54
N VAL A 80 0.02 -8.07 46.63
CA VAL A 80 -1.23 -7.59 46.00
C VAL A 80 -2.36 -7.47 47.01
N LEU A 81 -2.48 -8.43 47.94
CA LEU A 81 -3.46 -8.39 49.03
C LEU A 81 -3.21 -7.23 50.01
N LEU A 82 -1.94 -6.97 50.37
CA LEU A 82 -1.57 -5.83 51.22
C LEU A 82 -1.90 -4.48 50.58
N ILE A 83 -1.65 -4.33 49.28
CA ILE A 83 -1.98 -3.11 48.53
C ILE A 83 -3.50 -2.89 48.49
N SER A 84 -4.30 -3.94 48.28
CA SER A 84 -5.77 -3.84 48.26
C SER A 84 -6.35 -3.36 49.59
N THR A 85 -5.83 -3.84 50.72
CA THR A 85 -6.30 -3.44 52.06
C THR A 85 -5.93 -1.99 52.41
N SER A 86 -4.76 -1.52 51.97
CA SER A 86 -4.35 -0.13 52.18
C SER A 86 -5.13 0.88 51.32
N ILE A 87 -5.62 0.47 50.15
CA ILE A 87 -6.45 1.32 49.28
C ILE A 87 -7.87 1.46 49.85
N LEU A 88 -8.45 0.37 50.34
CA LEU A 88 -9.77 0.36 51.00
C LEU A 88 -9.82 1.24 52.26
N ASP A 89 -8.75 1.25 53.07
CA ASP A 89 -8.66 2.10 54.27
C ASP A 89 -8.49 3.60 53.94
N LYS A 90 -7.80 3.92 52.83
CA LYS A 90 -7.71 5.32 52.34
C LYS A 90 -9.03 5.81 51.75
N TYR A 91 -9.76 4.94 51.05
CA TYR A 91 -11.08 5.26 50.49
C TYR A 91 -12.13 5.55 51.58
N LYS A 92 -12.12 4.79 52.70
CA LYS A 92 -12.97 5.07 53.87
C LYS A 92 -12.70 6.45 54.47
N ARG A 93 -11.43 6.89 54.55
CA ARG A 93 -11.08 8.23 55.05
C ARG A 93 -11.54 9.35 54.10
N TYR A 94 -11.52 9.10 52.79
CA TYR A 94 -11.96 10.06 51.77
C TYR A 94 -13.48 10.28 51.81
N LEU A 95 -14.26 9.20 51.94
CA LEU A 95 -15.73 9.24 52.10
C LEU A 95 -16.18 9.94 53.39
N THR A 96 -15.39 9.87 54.45
CA THR A 96 -15.70 10.57 55.72
C THR A 96 -15.47 12.08 55.61
N ARG A 97 -14.53 12.52 54.75
CA ARG A 97 -14.25 13.95 54.47
C ARG A 97 -15.31 14.61 53.59
N ILE A 98 -15.87 13.87 52.63
CA ILE A 98 -16.93 14.36 51.73
C ILE A 98 -18.22 14.64 52.52
N LYS A 99 -18.57 13.78 53.49
CA LYS A 99 -19.72 13.99 54.39
C LYS A 99 -19.64 15.25 55.27
N TYR A 100 -18.45 15.79 55.52
CA TYR A 100 -18.26 17.02 56.30
C TYR A 100 -18.37 18.30 55.45
N MET A 101 -18.20 18.23 54.12
CA MET A 101 -18.33 19.40 53.24
C MET A 101 -19.78 19.68 52.80
N GLU A 102 -20.68 18.70 52.83
CA GLU A 102 -22.08 18.87 52.38
C GLU A 102 -22.98 19.65 53.36
N ILE A 103 -22.52 20.01 54.56
CA ILE A 103 -23.35 20.69 55.58
C ILE A 103 -23.38 22.23 55.41
N ASN A 104 -22.56 22.83 54.53
CA ASN A 104 -22.29 24.28 54.57
C ASN A 104 -22.43 25.07 53.25
N LEU A 105 -23.32 24.70 52.32
CA LEU A 105 -23.61 25.54 51.14
C LEU A 105 -25.12 25.66 50.86
N SER A 106 -25.57 26.91 50.74
CA SER A 106 -26.95 27.38 50.58
C SER A 106 -27.47 27.25 49.14
N PRO A 107 -28.81 27.32 48.92
CA PRO A 107 -29.45 26.86 47.69
C PRO A 107 -29.62 28.02 46.69
N ASN A 108 -28.99 27.94 45.51
CA ASN A 108 -29.48 28.56 44.26
C ASN A 108 -28.50 28.34 43.09
N ARG A 109 -28.81 27.38 42.22
CA ARG A 109 -28.80 27.44 40.73
C ARG A 109 -28.62 26.04 40.13
N ASN A 110 -29.56 25.70 39.25
CA ASN A 110 -29.64 24.44 38.51
C ASN A 110 -28.44 24.29 37.55
N LEU A 111 -27.62 23.26 37.75
CA LEU A 111 -26.83 22.63 36.70
C LEU A 111 -27.05 21.11 36.80
N SER A 112 -27.70 20.56 35.78
CA SER A 112 -27.94 19.13 35.62
C SER A 112 -26.67 18.43 35.16
N PHE A 113 -26.01 17.69 36.05
CA PHE A 113 -25.03 16.65 35.69
C PHE A 113 -25.54 15.31 36.18
N VAL A 114 -26.10 14.53 35.24
CA VAL A 114 -26.46 13.13 35.43
C VAL A 114 -25.25 12.29 35.01
N PHE A 115 -24.48 11.82 35.98
CA PHE A 115 -23.59 10.67 35.82
C PHE A 115 -23.58 9.88 37.13
N ALA A 116 -24.45 8.86 37.18
CA ALA A 116 -24.37 7.81 38.19
C ALA A 116 -24.75 6.47 37.55
N LEU A 117 -23.92 5.46 37.85
CA LEU A 117 -24.01 4.01 37.58
C LEU A 117 -23.33 3.55 36.27
N PRO A 118 -22.31 2.67 36.37
CA PRO A 118 -22.51 1.29 36.84
C PRO A 118 -21.33 0.65 37.61
N ILE A 119 -21.49 0.33 38.91
CA ILE A 119 -20.63 -0.66 39.62
C ILE A 119 -21.47 -1.41 40.66
N ILE A 120 -22.50 -2.15 40.23
CA ILE A 120 -23.14 -3.23 41.01
C ILE A 120 -23.59 -4.31 40.03
N ARG A 121 -22.63 -5.09 39.49
CA ARG A 121 -22.96 -6.32 38.74
C ARG A 121 -21.79 -7.32 38.61
N LEU A 122 -20.94 -7.41 39.63
CA LEU A 122 -19.75 -8.29 39.62
C LEU A 122 -19.69 -9.31 40.77
N ILE A 123 -20.77 -9.50 41.54
CA ILE A 123 -20.79 -10.41 42.71
C ILE A 123 -21.72 -11.64 42.53
N PHE A 124 -22.36 -11.81 41.36
CA PHE A 124 -23.24 -12.98 41.10
C PHE A 124 -22.80 -13.77 39.86
N PHE A 125 -21.59 -14.34 39.87
CA PHE A 125 -21.22 -15.42 38.94
C PHE A 125 -20.25 -16.39 39.63
N SER A 126 -20.76 -17.14 40.60
CA SER A 126 -20.11 -18.36 41.11
C SER A 126 -21.20 -19.37 41.49
N ASN A 127 -21.77 -20.03 40.48
CA ASN A 127 -22.45 -21.35 40.56
C ASN A 127 -23.09 -21.66 39.20
N CYS A 128 -22.50 -22.59 38.45
CA CYS A 128 -23.07 -23.15 37.23
C CYS A 128 -22.96 -24.69 37.29
N PRO A 129 -24.07 -25.46 37.23
CA PRO A 129 -24.08 -26.90 36.99
C PRO A 129 -24.25 -27.22 35.48
N PRO A 130 -23.98 -28.47 35.02
CA PRO A 130 -23.73 -28.81 33.62
C PRO A 130 -25.01 -28.99 32.77
N PRO A 131 -24.91 -29.12 31.42
CA PRO A 131 -26.03 -28.91 30.51
C PRO A 131 -26.80 -30.21 30.23
N PHE A 132 -28.10 -30.22 30.54
CA PHE A 132 -29.07 -31.15 29.95
C PHE A 132 -30.47 -30.50 30.00
N LEU A 133 -31.23 -30.64 28.90
CA LEU A 133 -32.64 -30.26 28.66
C LEU A 133 -32.93 -28.81 28.21
N ALA A 134 -33.06 -28.63 26.89
CA ALA A 134 -33.88 -27.57 26.29
C ALA A 134 -34.65 -28.15 25.10
N LEU A 135 -35.91 -28.54 25.32
CA LEU A 135 -36.83 -29.00 24.27
C LEU A 135 -38.27 -28.47 24.45
N SER A 136 -38.48 -27.39 25.20
CA SER A 136 -39.83 -26.85 25.47
C SER A 136 -40.15 -25.45 24.95
N ASP A 137 -39.18 -24.67 24.45
CA ASP A 137 -39.44 -23.22 24.23
C ASP A 137 -39.56 -22.81 22.75
N TRP A 138 -39.94 -23.75 21.88
CA TRP A 138 -40.16 -23.47 20.46
C TRP A 138 -41.63 -23.18 20.08
N LYS A 139 -42.58 -23.33 21.03
CA LYS A 139 -44.02 -23.10 20.77
C LYS A 139 -44.57 -21.73 21.18
N THR A 140 -43.79 -20.89 21.86
CA THR A 140 -44.28 -19.62 22.43
C THR A 140 -43.89 -18.38 21.63
N ASN A 141 -43.24 -18.54 20.46
CA ASN A 141 -42.77 -17.42 19.64
C ASN A 141 -43.45 -17.30 18.26
N GLN A 142 -44.44 -18.15 17.94
CA GLN A 142 -45.25 -18.00 16.72
C GLN A 142 -46.59 -17.26 16.95
N GLN A 143 -47.08 -17.16 18.19
CA GLN A 143 -48.34 -16.47 18.49
C GLN A 143 -48.21 -14.92 18.55
N LYS A 144 -46.99 -14.38 18.66
CA LYS A 144 -46.74 -12.92 18.70
C LYS A 144 -46.56 -12.26 17.33
N ARG A 145 -46.62 -13.02 16.23
CA ARG A 145 -46.45 -12.52 14.85
C ARG A 145 -47.75 -12.28 14.08
N LEU A 146 -48.92 -12.42 14.71
CA LEU A 146 -50.22 -12.32 14.03
C LEU A 146 -51.16 -11.20 14.55
N ASN A 147 -50.80 -10.46 15.59
CA ASN A 147 -51.59 -9.34 16.11
C ASN A 147 -50.74 -8.08 16.30
N MET A 148 -50.34 -7.44 15.20
CA MET A 148 -49.89 -6.04 15.14
C MET A 148 -50.30 -5.47 13.77
N GLY A 149 -51.60 -5.51 13.51
CA GLY A 149 -52.23 -4.88 12.35
C GLY A 149 -53.32 -3.96 12.86
N LYS A 150 -53.08 -2.65 12.70
CA LYS A 150 -53.92 -1.49 13.04
C LYS A 150 -53.60 -0.83 14.38
N GLU A 151 -53.52 0.49 14.27
CA GLU A 151 -53.22 1.50 15.30
C GLU A 151 -51.74 1.68 15.59
N ASN A 152 -51.10 2.54 14.79
CA ASN A 152 -50.66 3.86 15.25
C ASN A 152 -50.26 4.70 14.03
N ASN A 153 -50.86 5.89 13.91
CA ASN A 153 -50.25 7.01 13.19
C ASN A 153 -48.93 7.29 13.90
N VAL A 154 -47.84 6.77 13.34
CA VAL A 154 -46.48 7.16 13.69
C VAL A 154 -46.17 8.35 12.82
N ASP A 155 -45.77 9.44 13.47
CA ASP A 155 -45.20 10.62 12.84
C ASP A 155 -44.18 10.21 11.77
N MET A 156 -44.15 10.92 10.65
CA MET A 156 -43.13 10.73 9.62
C MET A 156 -41.75 11.02 10.22
N GLU A 157 -41.10 9.99 10.76
CA GLU A 157 -39.70 10.03 11.16
C GLU A 157 -38.82 10.01 9.90
N GLU A 158 -38.15 11.15 9.71
CA GLU A 158 -36.90 11.41 8.99
C GLU A 158 -36.71 10.78 7.60
N GLY A 159 -36.82 11.67 6.60
CA GLY A 159 -36.71 11.38 5.18
C GLY A 159 -35.48 10.57 4.80
N THR A 160 -35.73 9.33 4.40
CA THR A 160 -34.82 8.55 3.58
C THR A 160 -34.69 9.21 2.21
N LEU A 161 -33.46 9.31 1.68
CA LEU A 161 -33.24 9.68 0.29
C LEU A 161 -33.96 8.66 -0.61
N GLU A 162 -35.02 9.10 -1.29
CA GLU A 162 -35.54 8.34 -2.44
C GLU A 162 -34.52 8.47 -3.58
N ILE A 163 -34.19 7.33 -4.20
CA ILE A 163 -33.18 7.25 -5.25
C ILE A 163 -33.58 8.20 -6.39
N GLY A 164 -32.68 9.11 -6.76
CA GLY A 164 -32.88 10.02 -7.88
C GLY A 164 -33.58 11.35 -7.55
N MET A 165 -33.63 11.77 -6.28
CA MET A 165 -34.07 13.13 -5.92
C MET A 165 -33.24 14.20 -6.65
N GLU A 166 -33.94 15.11 -7.32
CA GLU A 166 -33.35 16.28 -7.98
C GLU A 166 -33.48 17.52 -7.10
N TYR A 167 -32.36 18.16 -6.80
CA TYR A 167 -32.26 19.41 -6.04
C TYR A 167 -31.88 20.57 -6.96
N ARG A 168 -32.49 21.73 -6.72
CA ARG A 168 -32.14 23.01 -7.39
C ARG A 168 -31.56 24.03 -6.43
N THR A 169 -31.07 23.57 -5.28
CA THR A 169 -30.66 24.40 -4.14
C THR A 169 -29.15 24.60 -4.12
N VAL A 170 -28.56 24.99 -5.26
CA VAL A 170 -27.15 25.39 -5.34
C VAL A 170 -26.97 26.73 -4.63
N SER A 171 -26.21 26.74 -3.54
CA SER A 171 -25.97 27.94 -2.74
C SER A 171 -24.78 28.75 -3.27
N GLY A 172 -23.73 28.07 -3.73
CA GLY A 172 -22.54 28.72 -4.26
C GLY A 172 -21.61 27.77 -5.01
N VAL A 173 -20.71 28.37 -5.79
CA VAL A 173 -19.67 27.69 -6.56
C VAL A 173 -18.33 28.33 -6.21
N ALA A 174 -17.36 27.52 -5.78
CA ALA A 174 -16.04 27.99 -5.37
C ALA A 174 -14.97 27.07 -5.98
N GLY A 175 -14.19 27.59 -6.94
CA GLY A 175 -13.20 26.78 -7.66
C GLY A 175 -13.82 25.51 -8.27
N PRO A 176 -13.31 24.30 -7.96
CA PRO A 176 -13.89 23.03 -8.42
C PRO A 176 -15.09 22.51 -7.60
N LEU A 177 -15.51 23.26 -6.57
CA LEU A 177 -16.54 22.84 -5.60
C LEU A 177 -17.89 23.52 -5.88
N VAL A 178 -18.96 22.76 -5.66
CA VAL A 178 -20.35 23.21 -5.70
C VAL A 178 -20.96 22.92 -4.34
N ILE A 179 -21.53 23.95 -3.72
CA ILE A 179 -22.15 23.85 -2.39
C ILE A 179 -23.67 23.79 -2.59
N LEU A 180 -24.28 22.79 -1.98
CA LEU A 180 -25.72 22.55 -1.99
C LEU A 180 -26.27 22.72 -0.58
N ASP A 181 -27.40 23.42 -0.47
CA ASP A 181 -28.14 23.57 0.79
C ASP A 181 -29.45 22.75 0.73
N LYS A 182 -30.02 22.42 1.90
CA LYS A 182 -31.31 21.74 2.05
C LYS A 182 -31.35 20.34 1.40
N VAL A 183 -30.21 19.65 1.39
CA VAL A 183 -30.14 18.26 0.94
C VAL A 183 -30.52 17.35 2.11
N LYS A 184 -31.43 16.40 1.87
CA LYS A 184 -31.84 15.44 2.90
C LYS A 184 -30.95 14.22 2.84
N GLY A 185 -30.30 13.86 3.96
CA GLY A 185 -29.54 12.61 4.10
C GLY A 185 -28.39 12.34 3.10
N PRO A 186 -27.60 13.33 2.63
CA PRO A 186 -26.51 13.06 1.70
C PRO A 186 -25.46 12.14 2.32
N LYS A 187 -24.89 11.24 1.52
CA LYS A 187 -23.84 10.31 1.96
C LYS A 187 -22.46 10.78 1.53
N TYR A 188 -21.46 10.45 2.35
CA TYR A 188 -20.05 10.68 2.00
C TYR A 188 -19.66 9.85 0.76
N GLN A 189 -18.87 10.44 -0.15
CA GLN A 189 -18.41 9.83 -1.41
C GLN A 189 -19.51 9.42 -2.40
N GLU A 190 -20.75 9.87 -2.18
CA GLU A 190 -21.87 9.62 -3.09
C GLU A 190 -21.65 10.33 -4.43
N ILE A 191 -22.05 9.69 -5.52
CA ILE A 191 -22.02 10.29 -6.86
C ILE A 191 -23.27 11.12 -7.10
N VAL A 192 -23.06 12.29 -7.70
CA VAL A 192 -24.12 13.17 -8.15
C VAL A 192 -24.01 13.47 -9.64
N ASN A 193 -25.15 13.57 -10.30
CA ASN A 193 -25.26 14.01 -11.68
C ASN A 193 -25.78 15.45 -11.70
N ILE A 194 -24.96 16.36 -12.22
CA ILE A 194 -25.27 17.79 -12.31
C ILE A 194 -25.73 18.07 -13.74
N ARG A 195 -26.97 18.48 -13.95
CA ARG A 195 -27.44 18.98 -15.25
C ARG A 195 -27.43 20.50 -15.23
N LEU A 196 -26.63 21.09 -16.12
CA LEU A 196 -26.55 22.53 -16.32
C LEU A 196 -27.79 23.06 -17.05
N GLY A 197 -28.00 24.37 -17.03
CA GLY A 197 -29.08 25.03 -17.78
C GLY A 197 -29.01 24.79 -19.30
N ASP A 198 -27.80 24.58 -19.83
CA ASP A 198 -27.55 24.26 -21.25
C ASP A 198 -27.92 22.81 -21.62
N GLY A 199 -28.34 22.00 -20.64
CA GLY A 199 -28.65 20.57 -20.81
C GLY A 199 -27.43 19.65 -20.75
N THR A 200 -26.22 20.19 -20.62
CA THR A 200 -25.00 19.38 -20.43
C THR A 200 -25.01 18.72 -19.05
N THR A 201 -24.60 17.45 -18.99
CA THR A 201 -24.53 16.68 -17.74
C THR A 201 -23.09 16.49 -17.32
N ARG A 202 -22.78 16.83 -16.07
CA ARG A 202 -21.49 16.63 -15.41
C ARG A 202 -21.63 15.68 -14.24
N ARG A 203 -20.55 15.01 -13.88
CA ARG A 203 -20.50 14.13 -12.71
C ARG A 203 -19.78 14.83 -11.57
N GLY A 204 -20.22 14.56 -10.36
CA GLY A 204 -19.52 15.01 -9.16
C GLY A 204 -19.55 13.97 -8.06
N GLN A 205 -18.71 14.18 -7.06
CA GLN A 205 -18.63 13.36 -5.86
C GLN A 205 -18.84 14.23 -4.63
N VAL A 206 -19.66 13.75 -3.70
CA VAL A 206 -19.86 14.38 -2.39
C VAL A 206 -18.58 14.19 -1.56
N LEU A 207 -18.03 15.31 -1.12
CA LEU A 207 -16.80 15.35 -0.33
C LEU A 207 -17.05 15.54 1.15
N GLU A 208 -18.01 16.39 1.49
CA GLU A 208 -18.32 16.73 2.88
C GLU A 208 -19.82 16.92 3.02
N VAL A 209 -20.32 16.49 4.17
CA VAL A 209 -21.71 16.61 4.56
C VAL A 209 -21.74 17.21 5.95
N ASP A 210 -22.44 18.33 6.10
CA ASP A 210 -22.70 18.97 7.39
C ASP A 210 -24.20 19.28 7.51
N GLY A 211 -24.92 18.41 8.23
CA GLY A 211 -26.37 18.49 8.38
C GLY A 211 -27.10 18.46 7.04
N GLU A 212 -27.69 19.59 6.65
CA GLU A 212 -28.41 19.77 5.38
C GLU A 212 -27.54 20.32 4.24
N LYS A 213 -26.24 20.56 4.49
CA LYS A 213 -25.30 21.06 3.50
C LYS A 213 -24.45 19.93 2.94
N ALA A 214 -24.24 19.96 1.63
CA ALA A 214 -23.35 19.03 0.95
C ALA A 214 -22.36 19.81 0.07
N VAL A 215 -21.08 19.48 0.20
CA VAL A 215 -20.01 19.99 -0.67
C VAL A 215 -19.72 18.92 -1.71
N VAL A 216 -19.96 19.26 -2.97
CA VAL A 216 -19.76 18.39 -4.12
C VAL A 216 -18.58 18.89 -4.93
N GLN A 217 -17.68 17.99 -5.31
CA GLN A 217 -16.64 18.27 -6.28
C GLN A 217 -17.05 17.79 -7.67
N VAL A 218 -16.93 18.68 -8.67
CA VAL A 218 -17.35 18.39 -10.05
C VAL A 218 -16.16 17.95 -10.89
N PHE A 219 -16.25 16.78 -11.53
CA PHE A 219 -15.12 16.19 -12.27
C PHE A 219 -14.73 17.02 -13.49
N GLU A 220 -15.69 17.45 -14.30
CA GLU A 220 -15.44 18.23 -15.52
C GLU A 220 -15.22 19.74 -15.27
N GLY A 221 -15.16 20.15 -14.00
CA GLY A 221 -15.04 21.54 -13.57
C GLY A 221 -16.38 22.27 -13.46
N THR A 222 -16.32 23.52 -12.99
CA THR A 222 -17.50 24.32 -12.61
C THR A 222 -17.87 25.42 -13.61
N SER A 223 -17.15 25.53 -14.72
CA SER A 223 -17.39 26.55 -15.75
C SER A 223 -18.81 26.45 -16.32
N GLY A 224 -19.60 27.51 -16.21
CA GLY A 224 -20.97 27.55 -16.73
C GLY A 224 -22.04 26.96 -15.79
N ILE A 225 -21.70 26.62 -14.54
CA ILE A 225 -22.70 26.26 -13.54
C ILE A 225 -23.40 27.53 -13.04
N ASP A 226 -24.73 27.57 -13.18
CA ASP A 226 -25.58 28.63 -12.63
C ASP A 226 -26.27 28.17 -11.34
N ASN A 227 -26.65 29.08 -10.46
CA ASN A 227 -27.31 28.76 -9.20
C ASN A 227 -28.81 28.48 -9.39
N LYS A 228 -29.46 29.01 -10.43
CA LYS A 228 -30.93 28.93 -10.59
C LYS A 228 -31.38 27.79 -11.48
N TYR A 229 -30.70 27.58 -12.61
CA TYR A 229 -31.13 26.59 -13.61
C TYR A 229 -30.44 25.24 -13.47
N THR A 230 -29.37 25.15 -12.68
CA THR A 230 -28.67 23.87 -12.48
C THR A 230 -29.49 22.95 -11.57
N THR A 231 -29.61 21.70 -11.99
CA THR A 231 -30.23 20.63 -11.20
C THR A 231 -29.15 19.62 -10.80
N VAL A 232 -29.20 19.16 -9.56
CA VAL A 232 -28.29 18.14 -9.05
C VAL A 232 -29.10 16.93 -8.61
N GLN A 233 -28.81 15.79 -9.21
CA GLN A 233 -29.44 14.52 -8.91
C GLN A 233 -28.49 13.66 -8.07
N PHE A 234 -28.94 13.23 -6.90
CA PHE A 234 -28.19 12.32 -6.02
C PHE A 234 -28.52 10.87 -6.40
N THR A 235 -27.49 10.05 -6.57
CA THR A 235 -27.65 8.66 -7.04
C THR A 235 -27.87 7.66 -5.91
N GLY A 236 -27.54 8.01 -4.66
CA GLY A 236 -27.60 7.14 -3.49
C GLY A 236 -26.45 6.13 -3.39
N GLU A 237 -25.54 6.10 -4.37
CA GLU A 237 -24.45 5.15 -4.49
C GLU A 237 -23.08 5.82 -4.59
N VAL A 238 -22.05 5.09 -4.17
CA VAL A 238 -20.64 5.47 -4.38
C VAL A 238 -20.22 5.25 -5.82
N LEU A 239 -19.05 5.78 -6.20
CA LEU A 239 -18.52 5.60 -7.56
C LEU A 239 -18.19 4.13 -7.84
N LYS A 240 -18.96 3.52 -8.72
CA LYS A 240 -18.71 2.16 -9.21
C LYS A 240 -18.24 2.18 -10.66
N THR A 241 -17.25 1.35 -10.96
CA THR A 241 -16.79 1.12 -12.32
C THR A 241 -17.44 -0.14 -12.90
N PRO A 242 -17.99 -0.08 -14.12
CA PRO A 242 -18.37 -1.27 -14.86
C PRO A 242 -17.12 -2.07 -15.23
N VAL A 243 -17.03 -3.32 -14.78
CA VAL A 243 -15.93 -4.24 -15.09
C VAL A 243 -16.42 -5.39 -15.97
N SER A 244 -15.58 -5.81 -16.91
CA SER A 244 -15.82 -6.93 -17.81
C SER A 244 -14.50 -7.43 -18.39
N LEU A 245 -14.46 -8.70 -18.79
CA LEU A 245 -13.33 -9.27 -19.55
C LEU A 245 -13.13 -8.58 -20.90
N ASP A 246 -14.19 -8.00 -21.47
CA ASP A 246 -14.18 -7.27 -22.74
C ASP A 246 -13.42 -5.93 -22.68
N MET A 247 -12.89 -5.55 -21.50
CA MET A 247 -12.04 -4.38 -21.33
C MET A 247 -10.60 -4.60 -21.83
N LEU A 248 -10.17 -5.87 -21.98
CA LEU A 248 -8.89 -6.19 -22.62
C LEU A 248 -8.94 -5.83 -24.10
N GLY A 249 -7.90 -5.15 -24.62
CA GLY A 249 -7.92 -4.64 -26.00
C GLY A 249 -8.49 -3.24 -26.17
N ARG A 250 -8.98 -2.62 -25.09
CA ARG A 250 -9.75 -1.37 -25.17
C ARG A 250 -9.07 -0.17 -24.53
N ILE A 251 -9.46 1.00 -25.02
CA ILE A 251 -8.94 2.30 -24.55
C ILE A 251 -10.07 3.11 -23.94
N PHE A 252 -9.86 3.51 -22.70
CA PHE A 252 -10.77 4.32 -21.89
C PHE A 252 -10.12 5.66 -21.53
N ASN A 253 -10.95 6.67 -21.24
CA ASN A 253 -10.48 7.90 -20.61
C ASN A 253 -10.31 7.71 -19.08
N GLY A 254 -9.79 8.75 -18.40
CA GLY A 254 -9.66 8.76 -16.94
C GLY A 254 -10.97 8.63 -16.16
N SER A 255 -12.10 8.80 -16.84
CA SER A 255 -13.47 8.72 -16.33
C SER A 255 -14.13 7.34 -16.56
N GLY A 256 -13.42 6.39 -17.19
CA GLY A 256 -13.89 5.04 -17.53
C GLY A 256 -14.78 4.96 -18.78
N LYS A 257 -14.85 6.02 -19.60
CA LYS A 257 -15.61 6.05 -20.86
C LYS A 257 -14.71 5.61 -22.04
N PRO A 258 -15.23 4.83 -23.00
CA PRO A 258 -14.52 4.50 -24.24
C PRO A 258 -13.98 5.71 -25.00
N ILE A 259 -12.76 5.63 -25.53
CA ILE A 259 -12.20 6.60 -26.49
C ILE A 259 -11.75 5.96 -27.81
N ASP A 260 -11.93 4.65 -27.94
CA ASP A 260 -11.59 3.84 -29.11
C ASP A 260 -12.68 3.84 -30.21
N ASN A 261 -13.70 4.69 -30.09
CA ASN A 261 -14.93 4.66 -30.90
C ASN A 261 -15.69 3.32 -30.87
N GLY A 262 -15.35 2.44 -29.92
CA GLY A 262 -16.10 1.21 -29.66
C GLY A 262 -17.42 1.49 -28.93
N PRO A 263 -18.33 0.52 -28.90
CA PRO A 263 -19.57 0.63 -28.13
C PRO A 263 -19.26 0.77 -26.62
N PRO A 264 -20.22 1.26 -25.82
CA PRO A 264 -20.15 1.15 -24.37
C PRO A 264 -19.92 -0.31 -23.95
N ILE A 265 -19.09 -0.52 -22.92
CA ILE A 265 -18.88 -1.87 -22.37
C ILE A 265 -20.16 -2.40 -21.72
N LEU A 266 -20.43 -3.68 -21.93
CA LEU A 266 -21.45 -4.42 -21.20
C LEU A 266 -20.80 -4.98 -19.92
N PRO A 267 -21.11 -4.44 -18.74
CA PRO A 267 -20.49 -4.90 -17.51
C PRO A 267 -21.01 -6.26 -17.09
N GLU A 268 -20.12 -7.09 -16.56
CA GLU A 268 -20.49 -8.29 -15.80
C GLU A 268 -20.83 -7.93 -14.36
N ALA A 269 -20.07 -6.98 -13.80
CA ALA A 269 -20.27 -6.48 -12.44
C ALA A 269 -19.97 -4.97 -12.35
N TYR A 270 -20.51 -4.36 -11.30
CA TYR A 270 -20.19 -2.98 -10.90
C TYR A 270 -19.43 -3.03 -9.58
N LEU A 271 -18.14 -2.68 -9.61
CA LEU A 271 -17.26 -2.69 -8.45
C LEU A 271 -16.94 -1.27 -7.98
N ASP A 272 -16.83 -1.07 -6.67
CA ASP A 272 -16.40 0.21 -6.09
C ASP A 272 -14.93 0.48 -6.45
N ILE A 273 -14.65 1.69 -6.92
CA ILE A 273 -13.30 2.10 -7.28
C ILE A 273 -12.34 2.19 -6.09
N SER A 274 -12.87 2.41 -4.89
CA SER A 274 -12.10 2.50 -3.65
C SER A 274 -11.43 1.17 -3.32
N GLY A 275 -11.95 0.07 -3.87
CA GLY A 275 -11.47 -1.28 -3.61
C GLY A 275 -11.76 -1.75 -2.19
N SER A 276 -11.22 -2.92 -1.84
CA SER A 276 -11.31 -3.48 -0.49
C SER A 276 -9.92 -3.76 0.05
N SER A 277 -9.71 -3.54 1.34
CA SER A 277 -8.47 -3.90 2.01
C SER A 277 -8.31 -5.42 2.04
N ILE A 278 -7.16 -5.92 1.60
CA ILE A 278 -6.83 -7.35 1.63
C ILE A 278 -6.44 -7.74 3.07
N ASN A 279 -7.02 -8.82 3.58
CA ASN A 279 -6.66 -9.37 4.89
C ASN A 279 -5.18 -9.80 4.91
N PRO A 280 -4.34 -9.28 5.84
CA PRO A 280 -2.93 -9.64 5.90
C PRO A 280 -2.67 -11.13 6.08
N SER A 281 -3.57 -11.86 6.75
CA SER A 281 -3.42 -13.31 6.98
C SER A 281 -3.63 -14.15 5.72
N GLU A 282 -4.39 -13.62 4.75
CA GLU A 282 -4.68 -14.28 3.48
C GLU A 282 -3.68 -13.90 2.39
N ARG A 283 -2.72 -13.02 2.68
CA ARG A 283 -1.69 -12.62 1.71
C ARG A 283 -0.62 -13.71 1.60
N THR A 284 -0.39 -14.19 0.39
CA THR A 284 0.73 -15.07 0.09
C THR A 284 1.97 -14.25 -0.24
N TYR A 285 3.12 -14.66 0.29
CA TYR A 285 4.38 -13.99 0.05
C TYR A 285 4.86 -14.18 -1.41
N PRO A 286 5.27 -13.11 -2.12
CA PRO A 286 5.81 -13.21 -3.48
C PRO A 286 7.17 -13.92 -3.53
N GLU A 287 7.24 -15.01 -4.29
CA GLU A 287 8.48 -15.75 -4.52
C GLU A 287 8.88 -15.80 -6.01
N GLU A 288 7.92 -15.87 -6.94
CA GLU A 288 8.22 -15.99 -8.37
C GLU A 288 8.86 -14.73 -8.96
N MET A 289 9.98 -14.86 -9.68
CA MET A 289 10.63 -13.74 -10.36
C MET A 289 9.94 -13.42 -11.69
N ILE A 290 9.73 -12.13 -11.95
CA ILE A 290 9.38 -11.61 -13.27
C ILE A 290 10.68 -11.27 -14.01
N GLN A 291 10.81 -11.79 -15.22
CA GLN A 291 11.86 -11.40 -16.14
C GLN A 291 11.38 -10.19 -16.94
N THR A 292 12.09 -9.07 -16.82
CA THR A 292 11.79 -7.83 -17.53
C THR A 292 12.55 -7.70 -18.84
N GLY A 293 13.60 -8.50 -19.04
CA GLY A 293 14.46 -8.44 -20.23
C GLY A 293 15.56 -7.39 -20.12
N ILE A 294 15.52 -6.52 -19.11
CA ILE A 294 16.53 -5.50 -18.83
C ILE A 294 17.55 -6.04 -17.84
N SER A 295 18.82 -6.19 -18.24
CA SER A 295 19.87 -6.79 -17.41
C SER A 295 20.06 -6.09 -16.06
N THR A 296 19.97 -4.76 -16.04
CA THR A 296 20.13 -3.94 -14.83
C THR A 296 19.01 -4.18 -13.81
N ILE A 297 17.78 -4.42 -14.27
CA ILE A 297 16.65 -4.72 -13.39
C ILE A 297 16.71 -6.18 -12.97
N ASP A 298 16.86 -7.10 -13.92
CA ASP A 298 16.77 -8.53 -13.67
C ASP A 298 17.87 -9.05 -12.73
N VAL A 299 19.12 -8.56 -12.85
CA VAL A 299 20.26 -9.04 -12.04
C VAL A 299 20.49 -8.22 -10.77
N MET A 300 20.34 -6.90 -10.82
CA MET A 300 20.65 -6.04 -9.67
C MET A 300 19.45 -5.80 -8.76
N ASN A 301 18.25 -5.70 -9.35
CA ASN A 301 17.02 -5.30 -8.65
C ASN A 301 15.85 -6.17 -9.09
N SER A 302 16.00 -7.50 -8.99
CA SER A 302 15.02 -8.45 -9.50
C SER A 302 13.64 -8.19 -8.91
N ILE A 303 12.61 -8.28 -9.76
CA ILE A 303 11.21 -8.00 -9.40
C ILE A 303 10.50 -9.32 -9.14
N ALA A 304 9.85 -9.41 -7.99
CA ALA A 304 8.97 -10.52 -7.65
C ALA A 304 7.54 -10.29 -8.14
N ARG A 305 6.83 -11.37 -8.44
CA ARG A 305 5.45 -11.34 -8.91
C ARG A 305 4.48 -11.01 -7.77
N GLY A 306 3.80 -9.88 -7.89
CA GLY A 306 3.00 -9.31 -6.79
C GLY A 306 3.71 -8.18 -6.04
N GLN A 307 4.95 -7.86 -6.42
CA GLN A 307 5.70 -6.75 -5.83
C GLN A 307 5.18 -5.39 -6.31
N LYS A 308 5.35 -4.39 -5.45
CA LYS A 308 5.19 -2.97 -5.79
C LYS A 308 6.56 -2.29 -5.87
N ILE A 309 7.00 -1.95 -7.08
CA ILE A 309 8.32 -1.34 -7.32
C ILE A 309 8.19 -0.10 -8.24
N PRO A 310 8.42 1.11 -7.71
CA PRO A 310 8.33 2.33 -8.48
C PRO A 310 9.56 2.55 -9.38
N LEU A 311 9.36 3.30 -10.45
CA LEU A 311 10.42 3.85 -11.28
C LEU A 311 10.51 5.36 -11.02
N PHE A 312 11.61 5.77 -10.38
CA PHE A 312 11.93 7.17 -10.11
C PHE A 312 12.68 7.74 -11.30
N SER A 313 12.05 8.69 -11.99
CA SER A 313 12.63 9.38 -13.13
C SER A 313 12.63 10.88 -12.91
N ALA A 314 12.99 11.62 -13.94
CA ALA A 314 12.94 13.07 -13.97
C ALA A 314 12.44 13.56 -15.33
N ALA A 315 12.08 14.83 -15.39
CA ALA A 315 11.67 15.49 -16.63
C ALA A 315 12.77 15.39 -17.70
N GLY A 316 12.40 14.89 -18.87
CA GLY A 316 13.29 14.72 -20.02
C GLY A 316 14.09 13.40 -20.05
N LEU A 317 13.90 12.50 -19.08
CA LEU A 317 14.50 11.17 -19.10
C LEU A 317 13.57 10.13 -19.78
N PRO A 318 14.12 9.06 -20.38
CA PRO A 318 13.35 8.10 -21.18
C PRO A 318 12.61 7.05 -20.32
N HIS A 319 11.89 7.46 -19.27
CA HIS A 319 11.12 6.51 -18.44
C HIS A 319 9.96 5.86 -19.19
N ASN A 320 9.34 6.57 -20.15
CA ASN A 320 8.26 6.02 -20.95
C ASN A 320 8.74 4.89 -21.86
N GLU A 321 9.94 5.03 -22.45
CA GLU A 321 10.55 4.00 -23.29
C GLU A 321 10.92 2.77 -22.48
N ILE A 322 11.47 2.96 -21.27
CA ILE A 322 11.77 1.86 -20.34
C ILE A 322 10.48 1.14 -19.92
N ALA A 323 9.41 1.88 -19.64
CA ALA A 323 8.11 1.30 -19.26
C ALA A 323 7.50 0.48 -20.41
N ALA A 324 7.55 1.02 -21.63
CA ALA A 324 7.12 0.32 -22.83
C ALA A 324 7.97 -0.94 -23.07
N GLN A 325 9.29 -0.86 -22.87
CA GLN A 325 10.18 -2.02 -22.93
C GLN A 325 9.78 -3.09 -21.92
N ILE A 326 9.55 -2.72 -20.65
CA ILE A 326 9.11 -3.67 -19.63
C ILE A 326 7.77 -4.32 -20.03
N CYS A 327 6.80 -3.56 -20.54
CA CYS A 327 5.52 -4.12 -21.01
C CYS A 327 5.69 -5.15 -22.13
N ARG A 328 6.57 -4.88 -23.11
CA ARG A 328 6.80 -5.79 -24.24
C ARG A 328 7.49 -7.09 -23.81
N GLN A 329 8.40 -6.97 -22.86
CA GLN A 329 9.36 -8.03 -22.52
C GLN A 329 8.98 -8.78 -21.23
N ALA A 330 8.01 -8.27 -20.46
CA ALA A 330 7.56 -8.89 -19.22
C ALA A 330 7.09 -10.32 -19.46
N GLY A 331 7.77 -11.26 -18.82
CA GLY A 331 7.42 -12.67 -18.81
C GLY A 331 7.85 -13.33 -17.50
N LEU A 332 7.40 -14.57 -17.30
CA LEU A 332 7.95 -15.41 -16.24
C LEU A 332 9.31 -15.97 -16.68
N VAL A 333 10.20 -16.18 -15.72
CA VAL A 333 11.48 -16.84 -15.99
C VAL A 333 11.20 -18.26 -16.47
N LYS A 334 11.54 -18.55 -17.73
CA LYS A 334 11.44 -19.91 -18.29
C LYS A 334 12.40 -20.83 -17.55
N ARG A 335 11.88 -21.76 -16.74
CA ARG A 335 12.69 -22.79 -16.08
C ARG A 335 13.34 -23.68 -17.15
N LEU A 336 14.67 -23.69 -17.19
CA LEU A 336 15.44 -24.53 -18.15
C LEU A 336 15.12 -26.04 -18.01
N GLU A 337 14.67 -26.49 -16.83
CA GLU A 337 14.45 -27.90 -16.52
C GLU A 337 13.06 -28.46 -16.91
N GLN A 338 12.11 -27.62 -17.38
CA GLN A 338 10.77 -28.07 -17.79
C GLN A 338 10.55 -28.01 -19.30
N THR A 339 11.58 -28.34 -20.09
CA THR A 339 11.47 -28.43 -21.56
C THR A 339 10.87 -29.74 -22.08
N ASP A 340 10.60 -30.74 -21.21
CA ASP A 340 10.04 -32.04 -21.62
C ASP A 340 8.51 -32.18 -21.45
N ASN A 341 7.83 -31.18 -20.86
CA ASN A 341 6.36 -31.16 -20.74
C ASN A 341 5.75 -30.09 -21.65
N LEU A 342 5.90 -30.26 -22.96
CA LEU A 342 5.28 -29.48 -24.05
C LEU A 342 3.74 -29.54 -24.11
N LEU A 343 3.06 -29.81 -22.99
CA LEU A 343 1.59 -29.90 -22.87
C LEU A 343 1.01 -29.04 -21.74
N GLN A 344 1.83 -28.20 -21.09
CA GLN A 344 1.38 -27.22 -20.09
C GLN A 344 1.72 -25.79 -20.51
N ASP A 345 1.35 -25.41 -21.74
CA ASP A 345 1.34 -24.02 -22.24
C ASP A 345 0.27 -23.12 -21.55
N GLY A 346 -0.13 -23.43 -20.31
CA GLY A 346 -1.30 -22.80 -19.67
C GLY A 346 -1.00 -21.57 -18.79
N GLU A 347 0.25 -21.32 -18.42
CA GLU A 347 0.60 -20.23 -17.47
C GLU A 347 1.17 -18.98 -18.15
N GLU A 348 1.84 -19.08 -19.31
CA GLU A 348 2.32 -17.90 -20.06
C GLU A 348 1.15 -17.11 -20.70
N ASP A 349 0.03 -17.78 -21.00
CA ASP A 349 -1.10 -17.19 -21.73
C ASP A 349 -2.05 -16.33 -20.88
N ASN A 350 -1.82 -16.23 -19.57
CA ASN A 350 -2.68 -15.47 -18.65
C ASN A 350 -2.08 -14.15 -18.15
N PHE A 351 -1.11 -13.59 -18.86
CA PHE A 351 -0.59 -12.26 -18.55
C PHE A 351 -1.46 -11.15 -19.17
N ALA A 352 -1.86 -10.18 -18.35
CA ALA A 352 -2.61 -9.01 -18.77
C ALA A 352 -1.93 -7.74 -18.28
N ILE A 353 -2.01 -6.66 -19.06
CA ILE A 353 -1.39 -5.38 -18.72
C ILE A 353 -2.49 -4.36 -18.54
N VAL A 354 -2.50 -3.68 -17.40
CA VAL A 354 -3.37 -2.53 -17.16
C VAL A 354 -2.49 -1.29 -17.08
N PHE A 355 -2.68 -0.39 -18.03
CA PHE A 355 -1.87 0.82 -18.14
C PHE A 355 -2.73 2.03 -17.86
N ALA A 356 -2.31 2.85 -16.89
CA ALA A 356 -3.00 4.08 -16.52
C ALA A 356 -2.07 5.28 -16.71
N ALA A 357 -2.46 6.19 -17.59
CA ALA A 357 -1.82 7.45 -17.85
C ALA A 357 -2.61 8.61 -17.20
N MET A 358 -1.95 9.48 -16.46
CA MET A 358 -2.50 10.58 -15.68
C MET A 358 -1.74 11.86 -16.00
N GLY A 359 -2.42 12.85 -16.56
CA GLY A 359 -1.82 14.14 -16.89
C GLY A 359 -0.71 14.06 -17.95
N VAL A 360 -0.73 13.06 -18.82
CA VAL A 360 0.31 12.88 -19.84
C VAL A 360 0.09 13.78 -21.05
N ASN A 361 1.18 14.14 -21.73
CA ASN A 361 1.11 14.86 -22.99
C ASN A 361 0.52 13.97 -24.10
N MET A 362 -0.08 14.60 -25.12
CA MET A 362 -0.62 13.88 -26.28
C MET A 362 0.44 13.04 -27.00
N GLU A 363 1.67 13.54 -27.10
CA GLU A 363 2.80 12.79 -27.69
C GLU A 363 3.10 11.50 -26.93
N THR A 364 3.15 11.56 -25.60
CA THR A 364 3.36 10.40 -24.74
C THR A 364 2.22 9.39 -24.85
N ALA A 365 0.97 9.86 -24.88
CA ALA A 365 -0.19 8.99 -25.08
C ALA A 365 -0.16 8.29 -26.45
N GLN A 366 0.21 9.02 -27.50
CA GLN A 366 0.38 8.45 -28.84
C GLN A 366 1.55 7.47 -28.92
N PHE A 367 2.66 7.75 -28.23
CA PHE A 367 3.81 6.85 -28.14
C PHE A 367 3.39 5.49 -27.58
N PHE A 368 2.72 5.44 -26.42
CA PHE A 368 2.25 4.18 -25.84
C PHE A 368 1.23 3.48 -26.73
N LYS A 369 0.30 4.22 -27.33
CA LYS A 369 -0.70 3.63 -28.22
C LYS A 369 -0.04 2.95 -29.43
N ARG A 370 0.89 3.65 -30.11
CA ARG A 370 1.62 3.08 -31.25
C ARG A 370 2.46 1.88 -30.85
N ASP A 371 3.16 1.97 -29.72
CA ASP A 371 3.98 0.86 -29.24
C ASP A 371 3.12 -0.40 -28.97
N PHE A 372 1.97 -0.26 -28.31
CA PHE A 372 1.10 -1.41 -28.05
C PHE A 372 0.41 -1.96 -29.32
N GLU A 373 0.14 -1.10 -30.31
CA GLU A 373 -0.40 -1.50 -31.62
C GLU A 373 0.66 -2.23 -32.47
N GLU A 374 1.90 -1.71 -32.55
CA GLU A 374 2.98 -2.28 -33.36
C GLU A 374 3.45 -3.65 -32.85
N ASN A 375 3.45 -3.86 -31.53
CA ASN A 375 3.89 -5.11 -30.92
C ASN A 375 2.80 -6.19 -30.87
N GLY A 376 1.56 -5.88 -31.29
CA GLY A 376 0.43 -6.82 -31.22
C GLY A 376 -0.04 -7.15 -29.80
N SER A 377 0.52 -6.50 -28.77
CA SER A 377 0.15 -6.70 -27.36
C SER A 377 -1.18 -6.06 -26.99
N MET A 378 -1.78 -5.28 -27.89
CA MET A 378 -3.02 -4.54 -27.64
C MET A 378 -4.13 -5.44 -27.08
N GLU A 379 -4.33 -6.64 -27.63
CA GLU A 379 -5.37 -7.60 -27.18
C GLU A 379 -5.26 -7.96 -25.69
N ARG A 380 -4.07 -7.84 -25.09
CA ARG A 380 -3.78 -8.17 -23.69
C ARG A 380 -3.70 -6.92 -22.80
N VAL A 381 -3.85 -5.74 -23.36
CA VAL A 381 -3.66 -4.46 -22.67
C VAL A 381 -4.99 -3.73 -22.52
N THR A 382 -5.27 -3.21 -21.33
CA THR A 382 -6.33 -2.21 -21.10
C THR A 382 -5.67 -0.86 -20.82
N LEU A 383 -6.01 0.16 -21.61
CA LEU A 383 -5.44 1.49 -21.50
C LEU A 383 -6.45 2.46 -20.88
N PHE A 384 -6.07 3.12 -19.79
CA PHE A 384 -6.76 4.28 -19.23
C PHE A 384 -5.90 5.51 -19.50
N LEU A 385 -6.39 6.43 -20.34
CA LEU A 385 -5.65 7.62 -20.73
C LEU A 385 -6.36 8.87 -20.19
N ASN A 386 -5.69 9.60 -19.30
CA ASN A 386 -6.04 10.95 -18.93
C ASN A 386 -4.94 11.89 -19.41
N LEU A 387 -5.29 12.76 -20.34
CA LEU A 387 -4.40 13.71 -20.97
C LEU A 387 -4.22 14.96 -20.10
N ALA A 388 -3.18 15.75 -20.38
CA ALA A 388 -2.91 17.00 -19.65
C ALA A 388 -4.04 18.05 -19.80
N ASN A 389 -4.81 18.01 -20.89
CA ASN A 389 -5.97 18.88 -21.12
C ASN A 389 -7.26 18.40 -20.43
N ASP A 390 -7.27 17.14 -19.95
CA ASP A 390 -8.42 16.60 -19.23
C ASP A 390 -8.42 17.14 -17.78
N PRO A 391 -9.59 17.19 -17.12
CA PRO A 391 -9.72 17.73 -15.78
C PRO A 391 -8.81 17.04 -14.75
N THR A 392 -8.29 17.81 -13.79
CA THR A 392 -7.35 17.30 -12.78
C THR A 392 -7.99 16.28 -11.84
N ILE A 393 -9.30 16.36 -11.62
CA ILE A 393 -10.01 15.43 -10.74
C ILE A 393 -10.12 14.03 -11.36
N GLU A 394 -10.18 13.93 -12.70
CA GLU A 394 -10.12 12.63 -13.36
C GLU A 394 -8.82 11.89 -13.04
N ARG A 395 -7.71 12.61 -12.82
CA ARG A 395 -6.42 12.01 -12.41
C ARG A 395 -6.52 11.30 -11.07
N ILE A 396 -7.36 11.78 -10.17
CA ILE A 396 -7.54 11.20 -8.83
C ILE A 396 -8.28 9.86 -8.90
N ILE A 397 -9.26 9.74 -9.81
CA ILE A 397 -10.04 8.51 -9.97
C ILE A 397 -9.40 7.50 -10.94
N THR A 398 -8.60 7.96 -11.91
CA THR A 398 -7.95 7.11 -12.93
C THR A 398 -7.19 5.91 -12.35
N PRO A 399 -6.28 6.06 -11.36
CA PRO A 399 -5.54 4.91 -10.82
C PRO A 399 -6.44 3.96 -10.04
N ARG A 400 -7.51 4.47 -9.42
CA ARG A 400 -8.50 3.66 -8.69
C ARG A 400 -9.33 2.80 -9.65
N ILE A 401 -9.72 3.36 -10.79
CA ILE A 401 -10.42 2.64 -11.87
C ILE A 401 -9.51 1.55 -12.45
N ALA A 402 -8.24 1.89 -12.73
CA ALA A 402 -7.27 0.95 -13.26
C ALA A 402 -7.01 -0.21 -12.29
N LEU A 403 -6.82 0.07 -11.00
CA LEU A 403 -6.60 -0.97 -9.99
C LEU A 403 -7.83 -1.83 -9.75
N THR A 404 -9.04 -1.27 -9.82
CA THR A 404 -10.28 -2.05 -9.69
C THR A 404 -10.45 -3.01 -10.87
N THR A 405 -10.10 -2.57 -12.07
CA THR A 405 -10.05 -3.43 -13.25
C THR A 405 -8.97 -4.52 -13.10
N ALA A 406 -7.80 -4.16 -12.57
CA ALA A 406 -6.72 -5.10 -12.31
C ALA A 406 -7.09 -6.16 -11.25
N GLU A 407 -7.80 -5.76 -10.18
CA GLU A 407 -8.29 -6.67 -9.14
C GLU A 407 -9.33 -7.66 -9.68
N TYR A 408 -10.26 -7.18 -10.49
CA TYR A 408 -11.23 -8.04 -11.16
C TYR A 408 -10.53 -9.07 -12.07
N LEU A 409 -9.61 -8.62 -12.92
CA LEU A 409 -8.85 -9.51 -13.81
C LEU A 409 -7.97 -10.50 -13.05
N ALA A 410 -7.32 -10.07 -11.97
CA ALA A 410 -6.44 -10.93 -11.20
C ALA A 410 -7.20 -11.93 -10.32
N TYR A 411 -8.15 -11.43 -9.54
CA TYR A 411 -8.73 -12.21 -8.47
C TYR A 411 -10.00 -12.98 -8.85
N GLU A 412 -10.79 -12.46 -9.78
CA GLU A 412 -11.99 -13.15 -10.27
C GLU A 412 -11.66 -13.99 -11.50
N CYS A 413 -10.90 -13.43 -12.45
CA CYS A 413 -10.56 -14.10 -13.70
C CYS A 413 -9.25 -14.93 -13.62
N GLY A 414 -8.48 -14.80 -12.54
CA GLY A 414 -7.26 -15.58 -12.31
C GLY A 414 -6.05 -15.16 -13.14
N LYS A 415 -6.07 -13.99 -13.79
CA LYS A 415 -4.98 -13.51 -14.64
C LYS A 415 -3.81 -12.93 -13.84
N HIS A 416 -2.64 -12.86 -14.45
CA HIS A 416 -1.45 -12.25 -13.87
C HIS A 416 -1.35 -10.84 -14.43
N VAL A 417 -1.65 -9.85 -13.59
CA VAL A 417 -1.80 -8.47 -14.03
C VAL A 417 -0.56 -7.67 -13.69
N LEU A 418 0.01 -7.01 -14.69
CA LEU A 418 1.01 -5.96 -14.53
C LEU A 418 0.33 -4.61 -14.67
N VAL A 419 0.36 -3.82 -13.60
CA VAL A 419 -0.21 -2.48 -13.56
C VAL A 419 0.93 -1.46 -13.70
N ILE A 420 0.83 -0.61 -14.70
CA ILE A 420 1.72 0.55 -14.85
C ILE A 420 0.90 1.82 -14.62
N LEU A 421 1.34 2.63 -13.68
CA LEU A 421 0.72 3.92 -13.35
C LEU A 421 1.72 5.02 -13.72
N THR A 422 1.37 5.90 -14.64
CA THR A 422 2.21 7.05 -15.03
C THR A 422 1.32 8.29 -15.14
N ASP A 423 1.62 9.48 -14.66
CA ASP A 423 2.70 9.87 -13.76
C ASP A 423 2.12 10.11 -12.35
N MET A 424 2.68 9.48 -11.33
CA MET A 424 2.26 9.67 -9.94
C MET A 424 2.57 11.08 -9.41
N SER A 425 3.48 11.82 -10.04
CA SER A 425 3.69 13.24 -9.72
C SER A 425 2.50 14.10 -10.15
N SER A 426 1.94 13.84 -11.33
CA SER A 426 0.72 14.51 -11.81
C SER A 426 -0.50 14.18 -10.93
N TYR A 427 -0.55 12.97 -10.38
CA TYR A 427 -1.54 12.58 -9.36
C TYR A 427 -1.38 13.41 -8.08
N ALA A 428 -0.15 13.51 -7.56
CA ALA A 428 0.12 14.27 -6.33
C ALA A 428 -0.14 15.77 -6.50
N ASP A 429 0.17 16.34 -7.65
CA ASP A 429 -0.14 17.74 -7.97
C ASP A 429 -1.65 18.00 -8.05
N ALA A 430 -2.42 17.08 -8.64
CA ALA A 430 -3.89 17.16 -8.63
C ALA A 430 -4.46 17.07 -7.22
N LEU A 431 -3.91 16.19 -6.37
CA LEU A 431 -4.32 16.07 -4.97
C LEU A 431 -4.02 17.36 -4.19
N ARG A 432 -2.87 18.01 -4.46
CA ARG A 432 -2.52 19.32 -3.90
C ARG A 432 -3.50 20.40 -4.34
N GLU A 433 -3.88 20.44 -5.61
CA GLU A 433 -4.84 21.43 -6.13
C GLU A 433 -6.20 21.31 -5.42
N VAL A 434 -6.69 20.08 -5.23
CA VAL A 434 -7.97 19.83 -4.52
C VAL A 434 -7.87 20.24 -3.05
N SER A 435 -6.77 19.92 -2.38
CA SER A 435 -6.55 20.32 -0.98
C SER A 435 -6.47 21.84 -0.81
N ALA A 436 -5.79 22.54 -1.73
CA ALA A 436 -5.70 23.99 -1.73
C ALA A 436 -7.06 24.66 -1.99
N ALA A 437 -7.86 24.10 -2.90
CA ALA A 437 -9.22 24.59 -3.19
C ALA A 437 -10.18 24.44 -2.00
N ARG A 438 -9.88 23.54 -1.06
CA ARG A 438 -10.63 23.35 0.19
C ARG A 438 -10.11 24.18 1.35
N GLU A 439 -9.04 24.94 1.16
CA GLU A 439 -8.37 25.69 2.23
C GLU A 439 -7.93 24.78 3.41
N GLU A 440 -7.58 23.52 3.12
CA GLU A 440 -7.03 22.60 4.11
C GLU A 440 -5.64 23.06 4.58
N VAL A 441 -5.25 22.69 5.81
CA VAL A 441 -3.92 22.98 6.32
C VAL A 441 -2.88 22.22 5.47
N PRO A 442 -1.99 22.93 4.75
CA PRO A 442 -1.02 22.27 3.90
C PRO A 442 0.06 21.58 4.73
N GLY A 443 0.52 20.44 4.25
CA GLY A 443 1.71 19.76 4.74
C GLY A 443 2.99 20.29 4.09
N ARG A 444 3.98 19.41 3.97
CA ARG A 444 5.31 19.76 3.44
C ARG A 444 5.23 20.13 1.96
N ARG A 445 5.85 21.25 1.57
CA ARG A 445 5.86 21.80 0.19
C ARG A 445 4.43 22.01 -0.40
N GLY A 446 3.43 22.21 0.45
CA GLY A 446 2.05 22.49 0.02
C GLY A 446 1.19 21.26 -0.24
N TYR A 447 1.73 20.04 -0.21
CA TYR A 447 0.95 18.80 -0.37
C TYR A 447 0.04 18.54 0.84
N PRO A 448 -1.09 17.84 0.67
CA PRO A 448 -2.00 17.53 1.78
C PRO A 448 -1.33 16.64 2.84
N GLY A 449 -1.73 16.81 4.10
CA GLY A 449 -1.23 16.00 5.22
C GLY A 449 -1.54 14.50 5.09
N TYR A 450 -2.61 14.14 4.36
CA TYR A 450 -3.03 12.75 4.13
C TYR A 450 -2.42 12.10 2.87
N MET A 451 -1.48 12.77 2.19
CA MET A 451 -0.87 12.23 0.96
C MET A 451 -0.25 10.83 1.15
N TYR A 452 0.34 10.56 2.33
CA TYR A 452 0.88 9.23 2.64
C TYR A 452 -0.20 8.15 2.61
N THR A 453 -1.31 8.38 3.32
CA THR A 453 -2.43 7.45 3.39
C THR A 453 -3.06 7.26 2.01
N ASP A 454 -3.25 8.34 1.26
CA ASP A 454 -3.87 8.30 -0.06
C ASP A 454 -3.02 7.49 -1.06
N LEU A 455 -1.70 7.72 -1.13
CA LEU A 455 -0.79 6.88 -1.93
C LEU A 455 -0.78 5.42 -1.46
N ALA A 456 -0.87 5.17 -0.15
CA ALA A 456 -0.92 3.82 0.39
C ALA A 456 -2.16 3.06 -0.05
N THR A 457 -3.33 3.71 -0.16
CA THR A 457 -4.55 3.07 -0.67
C THR A 457 -4.42 2.56 -2.11
N ILE A 458 -3.54 3.18 -2.91
CA ILE A 458 -3.26 2.77 -4.30
C ILE A 458 -2.21 1.64 -4.31
N TYR A 459 -1.07 1.87 -3.66
CA TYR A 459 0.06 0.94 -3.73
C TYR A 459 -0.17 -0.38 -2.99
N GLU A 460 -0.92 -0.39 -1.89
CA GLU A 460 -1.16 -1.62 -1.11
C GLU A 460 -2.21 -2.56 -1.73
N ARG A 461 -2.75 -2.24 -2.91
CA ARG A 461 -3.63 -3.13 -3.69
C ARG A 461 -2.86 -4.21 -4.47
N ALA A 462 -1.52 -4.12 -4.52
CA ALA A 462 -0.65 -5.13 -5.11
C ALA A 462 -0.55 -6.38 -4.22
N GLY A 463 -0.27 -7.54 -4.84
CA GLY A 463 0.05 -8.77 -4.13
C GLY A 463 -0.61 -10.03 -4.68
N ARG A 464 -0.57 -11.08 -3.86
CA ARG A 464 -1.17 -12.39 -4.10
C ARG A 464 -2.06 -12.77 -2.92
N ILE A 465 -3.19 -13.41 -3.21
CA ILE A 465 -4.14 -13.88 -2.20
C ILE A 465 -4.10 -15.41 -2.20
N GLU A 466 -4.07 -16.00 -1.01
CA GLU A 466 -4.11 -17.45 -0.83
C GLU A 466 -5.39 -18.04 -1.43
N GLY A 467 -5.27 -19.15 -2.14
CA GLY A 467 -6.39 -19.79 -2.84
C GLY A 467 -6.80 -19.13 -4.17
N ARG A 468 -6.24 -17.97 -4.54
CA ARG A 468 -6.41 -17.34 -5.85
C ARG A 468 -5.14 -17.48 -6.69
N LYS A 469 -5.29 -17.81 -7.97
CA LYS A 469 -4.15 -18.02 -8.88
C LYS A 469 -3.54 -16.71 -9.40
N GLY A 470 -4.35 -15.66 -9.54
CA GLY A 470 -3.91 -14.39 -10.08
C GLY A 470 -3.07 -13.57 -9.11
N SER A 471 -2.43 -12.54 -9.66
CA SER A 471 -1.52 -11.65 -8.93
C SER A 471 -1.54 -10.27 -9.54
N ILE A 472 -1.29 -9.24 -8.72
CA ILE A 472 -1.16 -7.86 -9.20
C ILE A 472 0.25 -7.36 -8.88
N THR A 473 1.03 -7.10 -9.91
CA THR A 473 2.35 -6.46 -9.80
C THR A 473 2.20 -5.00 -10.19
N GLN A 474 2.74 -4.07 -9.41
CA GLN A 474 2.64 -2.63 -9.69
C GLN A 474 4.01 -2.04 -10.00
N ILE A 475 4.09 -1.32 -11.13
CA ILE A 475 5.22 -0.47 -11.50
C ILE A 475 4.73 0.98 -11.66
N PRO A 476 4.60 1.72 -10.55
CA PRO A 476 4.26 3.14 -10.62
C PRO A 476 5.48 3.96 -11.05
N ILE A 477 5.28 4.85 -12.02
CA ILE A 477 6.29 5.75 -12.55
C ILE A 477 6.04 7.12 -11.96
N LEU A 478 7.10 7.73 -11.44
CA LEU A 478 7.06 9.10 -10.94
C LEU A 478 8.19 9.94 -11.51
N THR A 479 7.89 11.19 -11.81
CA THR A 479 8.90 12.19 -12.19
C THR A 479 9.26 13.07 -10.99
N MET A 480 10.50 12.96 -10.52
CA MET A 480 11.00 13.77 -9.42
C MET A 480 11.25 15.21 -9.92
N PRO A 481 10.67 16.23 -9.26
CA PRO A 481 10.94 17.60 -9.62
C PRO A 481 12.39 17.96 -9.23
N ASN A 482 13.11 18.61 -10.14
CA ASN A 482 14.52 19.00 -9.97
C ASN A 482 15.47 17.84 -9.64
N ASP A 483 15.12 16.61 -10.03
CA ASP A 483 15.90 15.40 -9.74
C ASP A 483 16.10 15.18 -8.20
N ASP A 484 15.23 15.75 -7.37
CA ASP A 484 15.33 15.71 -5.90
C ASP A 484 14.63 14.48 -5.32
N ILE A 485 15.40 13.46 -4.95
CA ILE A 485 14.89 12.24 -4.30
C ILE A 485 14.27 12.53 -2.92
N THR A 486 14.65 13.64 -2.27
CA THR A 486 14.08 13.99 -0.97
C THR A 486 12.69 14.60 -1.11
N HIS A 487 12.23 14.93 -2.33
CA HIS A 487 10.90 15.52 -2.54
C HIS A 487 9.79 14.65 -1.90
N PRO A 488 8.69 15.24 -1.34
CA PRO A 488 7.64 14.47 -0.69
C PRO A 488 7.07 13.30 -1.50
N THR A 489 6.91 13.44 -2.82
CA THR A 489 6.41 12.38 -3.71
C THR A 489 7.29 11.12 -3.73
N PRO A 490 8.59 11.18 -4.11
CA PRO A 490 9.48 10.01 -4.03
C PRO A 490 9.73 9.54 -2.59
N ASP A 491 9.84 10.45 -1.62
CA ASP A 491 10.08 10.13 -0.20
C ASP A 491 8.93 9.26 0.37
N LEU A 492 7.68 9.71 0.23
CA LEU A 492 6.51 8.93 0.67
C LEU A 492 6.34 7.63 -0.13
N THR A 493 6.60 7.66 -1.44
CA THR A 493 6.52 6.45 -2.27
C THR A 493 7.55 5.41 -1.83
N GLY A 494 8.78 5.82 -1.50
CA GLY A 494 9.84 4.93 -0.99
C GLY A 494 9.55 4.34 0.40
N TYR A 495 8.76 5.03 1.23
CA TYR A 495 8.29 4.46 2.50
C TYR A 495 7.25 3.35 2.31
N ILE A 496 6.36 3.50 1.33
CA ILE A 496 5.24 2.58 1.09
C ILE A 496 5.68 1.37 0.24
N THR A 497 6.46 1.62 -0.80
CA THR A 497 6.86 0.58 -1.77
C THR A 497 8.07 -0.22 -1.30
N GLU A 498 8.32 -1.34 -1.98
CA GLU A 498 9.28 -2.37 -1.55
C GLU A 498 10.65 -2.21 -2.22
N GLY A 499 11.03 -0.97 -2.53
CA GLY A 499 12.23 -0.65 -3.31
C GLY A 499 11.97 0.50 -4.26
N GLN A 500 12.92 0.78 -5.15
CA GLN A 500 12.79 1.75 -6.23
C GLN A 500 13.82 1.48 -7.33
N ILE A 501 13.48 1.79 -8.57
CA ILE A 501 14.40 1.81 -9.71
C ILE A 501 14.67 3.28 -10.05
N TYR A 502 15.92 3.69 -9.98
CA TYR A 502 16.33 5.08 -10.19
C TYR A 502 16.89 5.29 -11.59
N VAL A 503 16.26 6.16 -12.35
CA VAL A 503 16.71 6.58 -13.69
C VAL A 503 17.52 7.86 -13.56
N ASP A 504 18.77 7.81 -14.00
CA ASP A 504 19.78 8.84 -13.73
C ASP A 504 20.09 9.67 -14.98
N ARG A 505 20.09 10.99 -14.80
CA ARG A 505 20.43 11.96 -15.86
C ARG A 505 21.89 11.86 -16.29
N GLN A 506 22.81 11.51 -15.38
CA GLN A 506 24.24 11.43 -15.71
C GLN A 506 24.54 10.34 -16.74
N LEU A 507 23.87 9.18 -16.60
CA LEU A 507 23.99 8.07 -17.55
C LEU A 507 23.36 8.42 -18.91
N GLN A 508 22.20 9.09 -18.88
CA GLN A 508 21.53 9.52 -20.11
C GLN A 508 22.36 10.52 -20.91
N ASN A 509 23.00 11.49 -20.25
CA ASN A 509 23.88 12.48 -20.90
C ASN A 509 25.09 11.82 -21.57
N ARG A 510 25.47 10.62 -21.13
CA ARG A 510 26.52 9.78 -21.75
C ARG A 510 25.99 8.82 -22.81
N GLN A 511 24.73 8.96 -23.22
CA GLN A 511 24.06 8.14 -24.22
C GLN A 511 24.00 6.65 -23.85
N ILE A 512 23.93 6.33 -22.55
CA ILE A 512 23.75 4.97 -22.06
C ILE A 512 22.26 4.73 -21.87
N TYR A 513 21.71 3.71 -22.54
CA TYR A 513 20.32 3.29 -22.42
C TYR A 513 20.24 1.83 -21.95
N PRO A 514 19.34 1.45 -21.03
CA PRO A 514 18.52 2.33 -20.19
C PRO A 514 19.39 3.00 -19.11
N PRO A 515 19.22 4.31 -18.83
CA PRO A 515 20.04 5.03 -17.86
C PRO A 515 19.63 4.73 -16.41
N ILE A 516 19.77 3.48 -15.96
CA ILE A 516 19.42 3.04 -14.60
C ILE A 516 20.67 3.07 -13.73
N ASN A 517 20.60 3.82 -12.63
CA ASN A 517 21.67 3.85 -11.64
C ASN A 517 21.42 2.81 -10.54
N VAL A 518 22.31 1.84 -10.45
CA VAL A 518 22.19 0.69 -9.55
C VAL A 518 22.43 1.02 -8.08
N LEU A 519 23.09 2.14 -7.75
CA LEU A 519 23.43 2.49 -6.36
C LEU A 519 22.21 2.93 -5.53
N PRO A 520 21.40 3.91 -5.96
CA PRO A 520 20.19 4.29 -5.24
C PRO A 520 18.99 3.36 -5.53
N SER A 521 19.12 2.47 -6.51
CA SER A 521 18.08 1.47 -6.82
C SER A 521 18.14 0.29 -5.86
N LEU A 522 16.98 -0.21 -5.46
CA LEU A 522 16.86 -1.33 -4.53
C LEU A 522 15.60 -2.13 -4.83
N SER A 523 15.65 -3.46 -4.66
CA SER A 523 14.48 -4.33 -4.54
C SER A 523 14.56 -5.13 -3.23
N ARG A 524 13.59 -4.97 -2.33
CA ARG A 524 13.57 -5.66 -1.03
C ARG A 524 13.21 -7.15 -1.15
N LEU A 525 12.35 -7.51 -2.11
CA LEU A 525 11.92 -8.90 -2.35
C LEU A 525 12.87 -9.70 -3.23
N MET A 526 13.96 -9.08 -3.71
CA MET A 526 14.95 -9.74 -4.55
C MET A 526 15.46 -11.05 -3.94
N LYS A 527 15.73 -11.08 -2.63
CA LYS A 527 16.27 -12.27 -1.93
C LYS A 527 15.39 -13.51 -2.03
N SER A 528 14.08 -13.31 -2.18
CA SER A 528 13.08 -14.37 -2.25
C SER A 528 12.84 -14.83 -3.68
N ALA A 529 13.06 -13.93 -4.64
CA ALA A 529 12.95 -14.19 -6.07
C ALA A 529 14.16 -14.92 -6.67
N ILE A 530 15.32 -14.81 -6.01
CA ILE A 530 16.58 -15.42 -6.46
C ILE A 530 16.94 -16.64 -5.62
N GLY A 531 17.70 -17.56 -6.21
CA GLY A 531 18.18 -18.75 -5.52
C GLY A 531 18.04 -20.02 -6.34
N GLU A 532 18.41 -21.14 -5.70
CA GLU A 532 18.27 -22.48 -6.28
C GLU A 532 16.80 -22.86 -6.41
N GLY A 533 16.39 -23.32 -7.59
CA GLY A 533 14.99 -23.62 -7.92
C GLY A 533 14.20 -22.47 -8.59
N MET A 534 14.68 -21.22 -8.48
CA MET A 534 14.03 -20.05 -9.09
C MET A 534 14.81 -19.54 -10.30
N THR A 535 16.04 -19.08 -10.09
CA THR A 535 16.92 -18.59 -11.16
C THR A 535 18.17 -19.47 -11.27
N ARG A 536 19.29 -19.01 -10.70
CA ARG A 536 20.58 -19.72 -10.65
C ARG A 536 21.22 -19.44 -9.28
N ARG A 537 21.97 -20.41 -8.76
CA ARG A 537 22.57 -20.36 -7.41
C ARG A 537 23.51 -19.17 -7.15
N ASP A 538 24.14 -18.65 -8.19
CA ASP A 538 25.16 -17.60 -8.17
C ASP A 538 24.59 -16.18 -8.20
N HIS A 539 23.30 -16.02 -8.50
CA HIS A 539 22.68 -14.71 -8.73
C HIS A 539 22.91 -13.74 -7.56
N SER A 540 22.64 -14.17 -6.31
CA SER A 540 22.82 -13.32 -5.13
C SER A 540 24.26 -12.85 -4.96
N ASP A 541 25.23 -13.74 -5.13
CA ASP A 541 26.65 -13.44 -4.89
C ASP A 541 27.20 -12.50 -5.97
N VAL A 542 26.85 -12.76 -7.23
CA VAL A 542 27.26 -11.96 -8.39
C VAL A 542 26.71 -10.53 -8.28
N SER A 543 25.43 -10.39 -7.96
CA SER A 543 24.80 -9.07 -7.80
C SER A 543 25.46 -8.26 -6.67
N ASN A 544 25.69 -8.89 -5.51
CA ASN A 544 26.35 -8.25 -4.37
C ASN A 544 27.79 -7.82 -4.66
N GLN A 545 28.53 -8.60 -5.45
CA GLN A 545 29.90 -8.28 -5.85
C GLN A 545 29.92 -7.17 -6.92
N LEU A 546 29.04 -7.23 -7.93
CA LEU A 546 28.91 -6.17 -8.93
C LEU A 546 28.58 -4.83 -8.28
N TYR A 547 27.65 -4.82 -7.32
CA TYR A 547 27.27 -3.63 -6.58
C TYR A 547 28.47 -3.05 -5.82
N ALA A 548 29.24 -3.89 -5.13
CA ALA A 548 30.43 -3.46 -4.38
C ALA A 548 31.50 -2.87 -5.31
N ASN A 549 31.80 -3.55 -6.42
CA ASN A 549 32.78 -3.08 -7.39
C ASN A 549 32.34 -1.77 -8.06
N TYR A 550 31.05 -1.60 -8.32
CA TYR A 550 30.52 -0.37 -8.90
C TYR A 550 30.59 0.80 -7.91
N ALA A 551 30.28 0.57 -6.63
CA ALA A 551 30.41 1.59 -5.58
C ALA A 551 31.88 2.05 -5.43
N ILE A 552 32.81 1.11 -5.30
CA ILE A 552 34.25 1.40 -5.22
C ILE A 552 34.71 2.13 -6.49
N GLY A 553 34.30 1.67 -7.67
CA GLY A 553 34.63 2.32 -8.94
C GLY A 553 34.15 3.76 -9.05
N LYS A 554 32.99 4.10 -8.49
CA LYS A 554 32.50 5.49 -8.42
C LYS A 554 33.33 6.35 -7.47
N ASP A 555 33.71 5.82 -6.31
CA ASP A 555 34.59 6.52 -5.37
C ASP A 555 35.97 6.77 -6.00
N VAL A 556 36.53 5.77 -6.68
CA VAL A 556 37.79 5.89 -7.42
C VAL A 556 37.67 6.89 -8.57
N GLN A 557 36.54 6.93 -9.29
CA GLN A 557 36.29 7.92 -10.34
C GLN A 557 36.29 9.36 -9.76
N ALA A 558 35.72 9.56 -8.57
CA ALA A 558 35.78 10.85 -7.88
C ALA A 558 37.21 11.18 -7.44
N MET A 559 37.96 10.22 -6.92
CA MET A 559 39.37 10.40 -6.54
C MET A 559 40.25 10.74 -7.76
N LYS A 560 40.04 10.06 -8.90
CA LYS A 560 40.73 10.34 -10.17
C LYS A 560 40.56 11.80 -10.59
N ALA A 561 39.37 12.35 -10.43
CA ALA A 561 39.10 13.74 -10.79
C ALA A 561 39.84 14.77 -9.90
N VAL A 562 40.19 14.38 -8.67
CA VAL A 562 40.87 15.26 -7.69
C VAL A 562 42.39 15.13 -7.76
N VAL A 563 42.92 13.90 -7.76
CA VAL A 563 44.37 13.62 -7.62
C VAL A 563 45.05 13.38 -8.96
N GLY A 564 44.28 13.08 -10.02
CA GLY A 564 44.80 12.70 -11.32
C GLY A 564 45.04 11.19 -11.46
N GLU A 565 45.29 10.75 -12.70
CA GLU A 565 45.38 9.32 -13.04
C GLU A 565 46.67 8.64 -12.58
N GLU A 566 47.77 9.38 -12.52
CA GLU A 566 49.10 8.86 -12.17
C GLU A 566 49.23 8.46 -10.69
N ALA A 567 48.35 8.96 -9.83
CA ALA A 567 48.36 8.70 -8.39
C ALA A 567 47.53 7.47 -7.99
N LEU A 568 46.86 6.82 -8.94
CA LEU A 568 45.99 5.69 -8.68
C LEU A 568 46.78 4.39 -8.56
N SER A 569 46.32 3.50 -7.68
CA SER A 569 46.90 2.16 -7.59
C SER A 569 46.53 1.31 -8.81
N SER A 570 47.25 0.21 -9.04
CA SER A 570 46.90 -0.73 -10.10
C SER A 570 45.51 -1.35 -9.91
N GLU A 571 45.03 -1.48 -8.67
CA GLU A 571 43.69 -1.97 -8.36
C GLU A 571 42.62 -0.93 -8.72
N ASP A 572 42.86 0.33 -8.40
CA ASP A 572 41.98 1.45 -8.75
C ASP A 572 41.79 1.57 -10.26
N LEU A 573 42.85 1.37 -11.04
CA LEU A 573 42.77 1.34 -12.50
C LEU A 573 41.85 0.23 -13.01
N LEU A 574 41.86 -0.96 -12.37
CA LEU A 574 40.94 -2.06 -12.71
C LEU A 574 39.49 -1.70 -12.39
N TYR A 575 39.23 -1.02 -11.26
CA TYR A 575 37.88 -0.56 -10.91
C TYR A 575 37.35 0.48 -11.90
N LEU A 576 38.20 1.37 -12.40
CA LEU A 576 37.83 2.32 -13.45
C LEU A 576 37.53 1.63 -14.80
N GLU A 577 38.35 0.65 -15.18
CA GLU A 577 38.10 -0.15 -16.39
C GLU A 577 36.79 -0.94 -16.27
N PHE A 578 36.54 -1.54 -15.11
CA PHE A 578 35.29 -2.22 -14.80
C PHE A 578 34.11 -1.25 -14.89
N LEU A 579 34.21 -0.05 -14.35
CA LEU A 579 33.14 0.94 -14.35
C LEU A 579 32.67 1.28 -15.78
N ASP A 580 33.60 1.59 -16.68
CA ASP A 580 33.26 1.91 -18.08
C ASP A 580 32.69 0.69 -18.82
N LYS A 581 33.27 -0.50 -18.60
CA LYS A 581 32.75 -1.74 -19.21
C LYS A 581 31.38 -2.13 -18.66
N PHE A 582 31.12 -1.92 -17.36
CA PHE A 582 29.84 -2.18 -16.73
C PHE A 582 28.76 -1.28 -17.31
N GLU A 583 29.01 0.02 -17.38
CA GLU A 583 28.06 0.98 -17.94
C GLU A 583 27.80 0.74 -19.44
N ARG A 584 28.83 0.42 -20.24
CA ARG A 584 28.68 0.23 -21.70
C ARG A 584 28.24 -1.15 -22.17
N LYS A 585 28.46 -2.21 -21.39
CA LYS A 585 28.09 -3.59 -21.80
C LYS A 585 26.93 -4.15 -20.99
N PHE A 586 26.93 -3.91 -19.68
CA PHE A 586 25.94 -4.48 -18.79
C PHE A 586 24.72 -3.59 -18.63
N VAL A 587 24.91 -2.30 -18.36
CA VAL A 587 23.80 -1.34 -18.28
C VAL A 587 23.30 -1.02 -19.69
N ALA A 588 24.21 -0.73 -20.62
CA ALA A 588 23.80 -0.42 -21.99
C ALA A 588 23.17 -1.64 -22.69
N GLN A 589 21.96 -1.44 -23.19
CA GLN A 589 21.13 -2.40 -23.89
C GLN A 589 20.29 -1.63 -24.94
N GLY A 590 19.81 -2.29 -25.99
CA GLY A 590 18.86 -1.67 -26.91
C GLY A 590 17.44 -1.68 -26.35
N ALA A 591 16.59 -0.71 -26.73
CA ALA A 591 15.18 -0.66 -26.31
C ALA A 591 14.33 -1.87 -26.75
N TYR A 592 14.77 -2.60 -27.78
CA TYR A 592 14.12 -3.80 -28.29
C TYR A 592 14.93 -5.07 -28.04
N ASP A 593 16.12 -4.97 -27.44
CA ASP A 593 16.93 -6.13 -27.11
C ASP A 593 16.33 -6.83 -25.88
N THR A 594 16.20 -8.15 -25.93
CA THR A 594 15.64 -8.98 -24.85
C THR A 594 16.72 -9.91 -24.33
N ARG A 595 17.19 -9.66 -23.10
CA ARG A 595 18.19 -10.53 -22.46
C ARG A 595 17.50 -11.53 -21.54
N ASN A 596 17.91 -12.79 -21.64
CA ASN A 596 17.52 -13.78 -20.65
C ASN A 596 18.32 -13.59 -19.35
N ILE A 597 17.75 -13.93 -18.20
CA ILE A 597 18.45 -13.83 -16.91
C ILE A 597 19.79 -14.56 -16.94
N PHE A 598 19.86 -15.74 -17.56
CA PHE A 598 21.09 -16.52 -17.69
C PHE A 598 22.15 -15.81 -18.54
N GLN A 599 21.74 -15.14 -19.62
CA GLN A 599 22.65 -14.34 -20.45
C GLN A 599 23.17 -13.12 -19.67
N SER A 600 22.30 -12.46 -18.91
CA SER A 600 22.66 -11.33 -18.04
C SER A 600 23.65 -11.74 -16.94
N LEU A 601 23.47 -12.93 -16.34
CA LEU A 601 24.41 -13.48 -15.36
C LEU A 601 25.76 -13.86 -15.99
N ASP A 602 25.76 -14.46 -17.19
CA ASP A 602 27.00 -14.78 -17.89
C ASP A 602 27.76 -13.51 -18.32
N LEU A 603 27.04 -12.44 -18.68
CA LEU A 603 27.63 -11.12 -18.94
C LEU A 603 28.23 -10.53 -17.66
N ALA A 604 27.53 -10.63 -16.53
CA ALA A 604 28.04 -10.23 -15.22
C ALA A 604 29.36 -10.95 -14.88
N TRP A 605 29.43 -12.26 -15.07
CA TRP A 605 30.66 -13.03 -14.87
C TRP A 605 31.79 -12.59 -15.79
N THR A 606 31.49 -12.25 -17.04
CA THR A 606 32.48 -11.73 -17.99
C THR A 606 33.11 -10.42 -17.49
N LEU A 607 32.33 -9.57 -16.81
CA LEU A 607 32.84 -8.35 -16.19
C LEU A 607 33.64 -8.64 -14.91
N LEU A 608 33.18 -9.57 -14.07
CA LEU A 608 33.90 -9.93 -12.84
C LEU A 608 35.27 -10.57 -13.13
N ARG A 609 35.46 -11.20 -14.29
CA ARG A 609 36.74 -11.77 -14.74
C ARG A 609 37.83 -10.73 -15.02
N ILE A 610 37.50 -9.45 -15.12
CA ILE A 610 38.50 -8.38 -15.21
C ILE A 610 39.33 -8.33 -13.92
N PHE A 611 38.72 -8.69 -12.79
CA PHE A 611 39.40 -8.72 -11.51
C PHE A 611 40.10 -10.06 -11.27
N PRO A 612 41.29 -10.04 -10.64
CA PRO A 612 41.90 -11.26 -10.09
C PRO A 612 40.98 -11.89 -9.04
N ARG A 613 41.08 -13.21 -8.89
CA ARG A 613 40.26 -14.00 -7.95
C ARG A 613 40.29 -13.46 -6.51
N GLU A 614 41.42 -12.89 -6.11
CA GLU A 614 41.66 -12.40 -4.75
C GLU A 614 40.80 -11.18 -4.39
N LEU A 615 40.40 -10.35 -5.36
CA LEU A 615 39.59 -9.15 -5.13
C LEU A 615 38.08 -9.43 -5.05
N LEU A 616 37.65 -10.66 -5.35
CA LEU A 616 36.23 -11.05 -5.33
C LEU A 616 35.80 -11.52 -3.93
N HIS A 617 35.81 -10.62 -2.96
CA HIS A 617 35.61 -10.95 -1.54
C HIS A 617 34.19 -11.40 -1.16
N ARG A 618 33.16 -11.02 -1.92
CA ARG A 618 31.75 -11.32 -1.58
C ARG A 618 31.23 -12.61 -2.21
N ILE A 619 32.05 -13.29 -3.01
CA ILE A 619 31.66 -14.52 -3.70
C ILE A 619 32.24 -15.73 -2.95
N PRO A 620 31.44 -16.73 -2.57
CA PRO A 620 31.93 -17.97 -1.98
C PRO A 620 32.87 -18.72 -2.94
N ALA A 621 33.94 -19.32 -2.40
CA ALA A 621 34.92 -20.07 -3.19
C ALA A 621 34.27 -21.18 -4.07
N LYS A 622 33.23 -21.85 -3.56
CA LYS A 622 32.49 -22.89 -4.32
C LYS A 622 31.88 -22.35 -5.61
N THR A 623 31.31 -21.15 -5.56
CA THR A 623 30.72 -20.48 -6.72
C THR A 623 31.82 -19.96 -7.63
N LEU A 624 32.89 -19.41 -7.05
CA LEU A 624 34.02 -18.89 -7.81
C LEU A 624 34.71 -19.99 -8.64
N ASP A 625 34.99 -21.15 -8.05
CA ASP A 625 35.67 -22.26 -8.74
C ASP A 625 34.89 -22.78 -9.96
N GLN A 626 33.56 -22.73 -9.90
CA GLN A 626 32.69 -23.24 -10.96
C GLN A 626 32.50 -22.26 -12.13
N PHE A 627 32.49 -20.95 -11.87
CA PHE A 627 32.07 -19.94 -12.85
C PHE A 627 33.21 -19.03 -13.31
N TYR A 628 34.26 -18.89 -12.50
CA TYR A 628 35.42 -18.09 -12.85
C TYR A 628 36.22 -18.75 -13.98
N SER A 629 36.32 -20.08 -13.98
CA SER A 629 36.95 -20.85 -15.05
C SER A 629 35.95 -21.12 -16.18
N ARG A 630 36.08 -20.42 -17.30
CA ARG A 630 35.58 -20.92 -18.59
C ARG A 630 36.57 -20.55 -19.69
N ASP A 631 36.79 -21.55 -20.54
CA ASP A 631 37.94 -21.78 -21.40
C ASP A 631 38.46 -20.59 -22.21
N ALA A 632 39.77 -20.60 -22.42
CA ALA A 632 40.54 -19.74 -23.32
C ALA A 632 40.21 -19.96 -24.82
N SER A 633 38.94 -20.19 -25.14
CA SER A 633 38.45 -20.40 -26.50
C SER A 633 37.20 -19.56 -26.75
N ASN A 634 37.43 -18.28 -27.02
CA ASN A 634 36.74 -17.53 -28.07
C ASN A 634 37.52 -16.25 -28.39
#